data_AF-A0A2U1AV38-F1
#
_entry.id   AF-A0A2U1AV38-F1
#
_cell.length_a   1.000
_cell.length_b   1.000
_cell.length_c   1.000
_cell.angle_alpha   90.00
_cell.angle_beta   90.00
_cell.angle_gamma   90.00
#
_symmetry.space_group_name_H-M   'P 1'
#
loop_
_entity.id
_entity.type
_entity.pdbx_description
1 polymer ?
#
loop_
_entity_poly.entity_id
_entity_poly.type
_entity_poly.pdbx_seq_one_letter_code
_entity_poly.pdbx_strand_id
1 'polypeptide(L)'
;MKYCKGLPAAMLLLAGMAAAAFTPDWSGCRLERNVKSGSVAVRGERLAGMISVKPAEAAELLKTAVEQGHLVIDTRALREKFPKAEVIFRAHGLPFEPSLRLRNMELTLEAGAEPGGVPATLYFEGNQGEAKKHYWKAKQFALSGGGETLAFEQILPEDLNELHLRFDLPGAGIYRIGKAGFAPVREAAADPAANWLTNGGAELGWFNVGVFSGKAGAMADDGRIHDGYGKVYNRAMAAAVDGEVKRSGRNSFRLETAPDADGFFCYNSVPFRTNGPVSFSVWLRADKPKTRVSLGLHLASGIAYGRDVTVGTDWKRYDLSVPQWGAKAPGVYVYGDVVNGYGAIFHQVTPRLVPQPGSTVWADDAAYHLGPARDAACPAITVEGKLNQPKGYSFAGEPVEAEFTITAPGKSEVPVRWELADFRGRRIAAAGPENVRLDAAGRWKCKYTLPLPEEFRGSYNWNFTIGDVKYNFQSGVIDRPGPQLTRLGINYDSRQNAETAIAMLKDFRFGAVRMWSDFRRLPTHGFRDVPYFHRNNFRVMMCVGMLGADVPQFLAPNDWSEWKALLKQAAAGSRGMIDSYEIFNESNIWGGRTRVADPAKHREMTPEANAEAIRAAAEVLREADPAAKVAGPASCHTDIPWTDNVLAKGAADALSIITEHPYRALPELPDYADDLVTLRKLADRRRPGLSLVASEAGERGVALPAGELIGDWERSRAAYNTRMMLIAFAHGVEEFHHFSMDQSACGTGWSMILMGNPATGDLARPAPVMFALRNAADRLEKAVPAGRVRLGSDYRCYIFDRGDRRVAALWKWNGKPVAAALPEQAVGKVAVFDFMGTRLAGGRLGLDEYPVYLETAASADELKNWIGKLDLGAVRQLEAALEVTGSDAFRIRLFNGSNRPVAGTVKVLTGGLVQGKGEAAFPAIPAEESRAVEFRTVAGIAPADRPFEVEVTPEGGSPRKFGFNLKSILVPKLAKAPMIDGNLDDWPQAAPVRLTSAQAVKLAPWTPQEDRIDAGLRFGWDDDFLYLAVEVGKAGVVENPVGPSGLWGGDSLQIAFDPLRNATKELQGYQDDDYEFAAGLWQGRPVVYMHRAAAALYDSVDKQLGVVPAVKSAIRVENGRTVYELAFPRLLVSPFRLQAGSAMRFSVLVNVNNGKGRAGWLELTPGIGQTPKLPGNFIDLILLPETKDR
;
A
#
# COMPACT_ATOMS: atom_id res chain seq x y z
N MET A 1 37.03 57.45 -5.62
CA MET A 1 36.68 58.27 -4.44
C MET A 1 35.25 57.96 -4.01
N LYS A 2 35.06 57.52 -2.75
CA LYS A 2 33.86 57.67 -1.86
C LYS A 2 32.50 57.08 -2.34
N TYR A 3 31.72 56.24 -1.66
CA TYR A 3 31.74 55.53 -0.36
C TYR A 3 30.65 54.42 -0.38
N CYS A 4 31.03 53.20 0.01
CA CYS A 4 30.32 52.15 0.74
C CYS A 4 28.90 52.39 1.32
N LYS A 5 28.00 51.39 1.22
CA LYS A 5 27.41 50.62 2.36
C LYS A 5 26.38 49.55 1.91
N GLY A 6 26.57 48.29 2.35
CA GLY A 6 25.48 47.38 2.69
C GLY A 6 25.18 46.18 1.78
N LEU A 7 26.07 45.19 1.67
CA LEU A 7 25.64 43.79 1.49
C LEU A 7 25.34 43.20 2.88
N PRO A 8 24.16 42.59 3.15
CA PRO A 8 24.03 41.67 4.25
C PRO A 8 24.56 40.30 3.81
N ALA A 9 25.57 39.85 4.53
CA ALA A 9 26.03 38.47 4.55
C ALA A 9 24.87 37.55 4.97
N ALA A 10 24.32 36.77 4.03
CA ALA A 10 23.40 35.66 4.32
C ALA A 10 23.42 34.62 3.17
N MET A 11 24.60 34.19 2.75
CA MET A 11 24.77 33.00 1.90
C MET A 11 26.11 32.35 2.20
N LEU A 12 26.24 31.77 3.39
CA LEU A 12 27.31 30.82 3.73
C LEU A 12 27.06 30.28 5.14
N LEU A 13 26.41 29.11 5.22
CA LEU A 13 26.50 28.08 6.26
C LEU A 13 25.28 27.13 6.13
N LEU A 14 25.36 26.18 5.20
CA LEU A 14 24.51 24.98 5.21
C LEU A 14 25.41 23.77 5.42
N ALA A 15 26.03 23.73 6.61
CA ALA A 15 26.72 22.57 7.13
C ALA A 15 25.95 22.05 8.35
N GLY A 16 25.39 20.85 8.22
CA GLY A 16 24.95 20.00 9.32
C GLY A 16 23.84 20.57 10.22
N MET A 17 22.59 20.54 9.77
CA MET A 17 21.46 20.62 10.70
C MET A 17 20.51 19.45 10.42
N ALA A 18 20.12 18.73 11.47
CA ALA A 18 18.84 18.02 11.50
C ALA A 18 17.73 19.01 11.13
N ALA A 19 16.57 18.57 10.62
CA ALA A 19 15.46 19.46 10.30
C ALA A 19 15.27 20.44 11.47
N ALA A 20 15.65 21.71 11.27
CA ALA A 20 15.67 22.67 12.34
C ALA A 20 14.21 22.82 12.80
N ALA A 21 13.97 22.64 14.09
CA ALA A 21 12.63 22.77 14.62
C ALA A 21 12.14 24.18 14.29
N PHE A 22 11.12 24.30 13.44
CA PHE A 22 10.50 25.59 13.14
C PHE A 22 9.47 25.96 14.21
N THR A 23 9.03 24.96 14.96
CA THR A 23 8.30 25.16 16.20
C THR A 23 9.27 25.58 17.31
N PRO A 24 8.91 26.57 18.14
CA PRO A 24 9.68 26.95 19.32
C PRO A 24 9.73 25.81 20.34
N ASP A 25 10.62 25.93 21.33
CA ASP A 25 10.45 25.15 22.56
C ASP A 25 9.09 25.51 23.17
N TRP A 26 8.22 24.50 23.26
CA TRP A 26 6.87 24.69 23.74
C TRP A 26 6.86 25.29 25.16
N SER A 27 7.89 25.03 25.98
CA SER A 27 8.07 25.56 27.35
C SER A 27 7.97 27.08 27.43
N GLY A 28 8.33 27.80 26.37
CA GLY A 28 8.26 29.26 26.28
C GLY A 28 6.95 29.80 25.69
N CYS A 29 6.01 28.94 25.30
CA CYS A 29 4.77 29.31 24.62
C CYS A 29 3.59 29.43 25.58
N ARG A 30 2.73 30.40 25.29
CA ARG A 30 1.44 30.63 25.92
C ARG A 30 0.35 30.00 25.05
N LEU A 31 -0.69 29.47 25.69
CA LEU A 31 -1.84 28.91 24.99
C LEU A 31 -2.99 29.91 25.06
N GLU A 32 -3.37 30.47 23.93
CA GLU A 32 -4.46 31.44 23.80
C GLU A 32 -5.66 30.77 23.15
N ARG A 33 -6.73 30.63 23.91
CA ARG A 33 -7.95 30.01 23.42
C ARG A 33 -8.83 31.05 22.75
N ASN A 34 -9.23 30.78 21.51
CA ASN A 34 -10.29 31.52 20.83
C ASN A 34 -11.50 30.61 20.65
N VAL A 35 -12.47 30.81 21.54
CA VAL A 35 -13.70 30.01 21.59
C VAL A 35 -14.57 30.23 20.35
N LYS A 36 -14.58 31.44 19.76
CA LYS A 36 -15.39 31.74 18.57
C LYS A 36 -14.90 31.04 17.31
N SER A 37 -13.59 30.83 17.16
CA SER A 37 -12.99 30.15 16.01
C SER A 37 -12.66 28.68 16.26
N GLY A 38 -12.92 28.18 17.47
CA GLY A 38 -12.68 26.77 17.79
C GLY A 38 -11.23 26.38 17.81
N SER A 39 -10.39 27.25 18.33
CA SER A 39 -8.95 27.09 18.15
C SER A 39 -8.15 27.49 19.36
N VAL A 40 -7.10 26.73 19.65
CA VAL A 40 -6.08 27.10 20.62
C VAL A 40 -4.84 27.53 19.85
N ALA A 41 -4.57 28.82 19.89
CA ALA A 41 -3.34 29.38 19.38
C ALA A 41 -2.21 29.08 20.37
N VAL A 42 -1.14 28.46 19.88
CA VAL A 42 0.11 28.30 20.63
C VAL A 42 0.98 29.50 20.26
N ARG A 43 1.21 30.42 21.20
CA ARG A 43 1.92 31.68 20.97
C ARG A 43 3.22 31.76 21.78
N GLY A 44 4.34 31.82 21.09
CA GLY A 44 5.59 32.34 21.64
C GLY A 44 5.66 33.86 21.39
N GLU A 45 6.78 34.33 20.82
CA GLU A 45 6.88 35.68 20.26
C GLU A 45 5.94 35.89 19.05
N ARG A 46 5.60 34.80 18.35
CA ARG A 46 4.65 34.74 17.22
C ARG A 46 3.73 33.52 17.36
N LEU A 47 2.74 33.40 16.48
CA LEU A 47 1.89 32.20 16.41
C LEU A 47 2.74 31.00 15.95
N ALA A 48 2.93 30.03 16.83
CA ALA A 48 3.76 28.84 16.65
C ALA A 48 2.97 27.60 16.26
N GLY A 49 1.69 27.56 16.61
CA GLY A 49 0.82 26.45 16.29
C GLY A 49 -0.63 26.85 16.47
N MET A 50 -1.50 26.10 15.85
CA MET A 50 -2.93 26.22 16.00
C MET A 50 -3.48 24.82 16.15
N ILE A 51 -4.12 24.57 17.27
CA ILE A 51 -4.94 23.39 17.43
C ILE A 51 -6.32 23.81 17.00
N SER A 52 -6.70 23.41 15.79
CA SER A 52 -8.05 23.61 15.29
C SER A 52 -8.90 22.46 15.77
N VAL A 53 -10.05 22.81 16.30
CA VAL A 53 -11.07 21.85 16.67
C VAL A 53 -12.30 22.15 15.83
N LYS A 54 -12.83 21.14 15.15
CA LYS A 54 -14.11 21.22 14.47
C LYS A 54 -15.09 20.22 15.10
N PRO A 55 -16.33 20.59 15.43
CA PRO A 55 -16.90 21.95 15.33
C PRO A 55 -16.29 22.90 16.38
N ALA A 56 -16.43 24.21 16.20
CA ALA A 56 -15.62 25.20 16.94
C ALA A 56 -15.90 25.23 18.46
N GLU A 57 -17.16 25.05 18.84
CA GLU A 57 -17.63 24.92 20.22
C GLU A 57 -16.95 23.76 20.99
N ALA A 58 -16.37 22.78 20.30
CA ALA A 58 -15.63 21.69 20.91
C ALA A 58 -14.30 22.11 21.53
N ALA A 59 -13.75 23.23 21.07
CA ALA A 59 -12.48 23.74 21.56
C ALA A 59 -12.49 24.11 23.04
N GLU A 60 -13.66 24.38 23.64
CA GLU A 60 -13.78 24.68 25.08
C GLU A 60 -13.28 23.53 25.97
N LEU A 61 -13.35 22.30 25.48
CA LEU A 61 -13.00 21.10 26.24
C LEU A 61 -11.67 20.49 25.91
N LEU A 62 -11.03 20.95 24.84
CA LEU A 62 -9.68 20.55 24.55
C LEU A 62 -8.85 20.89 25.77
N LYS A 63 -8.13 19.95 26.38
CA LYS A 63 -7.15 20.30 27.41
C LYS A 63 -5.81 20.44 26.69
N THR A 64 -5.18 21.59 26.87
CA THR A 64 -3.90 21.91 26.24
C THR A 64 -2.96 22.39 27.31
N ALA A 65 -1.82 21.75 27.43
CA ALA A 65 -0.77 22.16 28.34
C ALA A 65 0.57 22.14 27.61
N VAL A 66 1.54 22.76 28.24
CA VAL A 66 2.94 22.64 27.88
C VAL A 66 3.61 21.94 29.04
N GLU A 67 4.16 20.75 28.80
CA GLU A 67 4.79 19.92 29.82
C GLU A 67 6.10 19.38 29.29
N GLN A 68 7.20 19.56 30.04
CA GLN A 68 8.51 18.98 29.71
C GLN A 68 8.92 19.20 28.24
N GLY A 69 8.73 20.42 27.73
CA GLY A 69 9.08 20.75 26.34
C GLY A 69 8.16 20.18 25.26
N HIS A 70 6.98 19.65 25.62
CA HIS A 70 5.96 19.12 24.70
C HIS A 70 4.67 19.92 24.79
N LEU A 71 4.00 20.10 23.65
CA LEU A 71 2.60 20.49 23.60
C LEU A 71 1.75 19.26 23.88
N VAL A 72 1.15 19.23 25.06
CA VAL A 72 0.25 18.16 25.49
C VAL A 72 -1.15 18.53 25.03
N ILE A 73 -1.68 17.74 24.10
CA ILE A 73 -3.03 17.87 23.58
C ILE A 73 -3.84 16.69 24.10
N ASP A 74 -4.58 16.95 25.16
CA ASP A 74 -5.49 15.97 25.72
C ASP A 74 -6.85 16.12 25.03
N THR A 75 -7.05 15.24 24.06
CA THR A 75 -8.29 15.19 23.28
C THR A 75 -9.34 14.36 23.97
N ARG A 76 -9.09 13.75 25.13
CA ARG A 76 -10.03 12.84 25.78
C ARG A 76 -11.32 13.56 26.13
N ALA A 77 -11.28 14.59 26.97
CA ALA A 77 -12.48 15.36 27.34
C ALA A 77 -13.19 16.01 26.13
N LEU A 78 -12.43 16.42 25.11
CA LEU A 78 -12.99 16.98 23.89
C LEU A 78 -13.65 15.92 23.03
N ARG A 79 -12.98 14.80 22.75
CA ARG A 79 -13.55 13.64 22.08
C ARG A 79 -14.60 12.98 22.96
N GLU A 80 -14.67 13.45 24.22
CA GLU A 80 -15.66 13.23 25.26
C GLU A 80 -16.85 14.11 25.27
N LYS A 81 -16.90 15.06 24.39
CA LYS A 81 -18.12 15.76 24.12
C LYS A 81 -18.33 15.57 22.62
N PHE A 82 -17.30 15.78 21.81
CA PHE A 82 -17.30 15.71 20.37
C PHE A 82 -16.46 14.50 19.86
N PRO A 83 -16.95 13.24 19.83
CA PRO A 83 -16.20 12.03 19.45
C PRO A 83 -15.66 12.03 18.04
N LYS A 84 -16.08 13.02 17.28
CA LYS A 84 -15.78 13.25 15.88
C LYS A 84 -15.14 14.57 15.63
N ALA A 85 -14.82 15.27 16.73
CA ALA A 85 -14.13 16.50 16.59
C ALA A 85 -12.80 16.21 15.93
N GLU A 86 -12.59 16.86 14.81
CA GLU A 86 -11.30 16.88 14.18
C GLU A 86 -10.42 17.72 15.09
N VAL A 87 -9.51 17.06 15.81
CA VAL A 87 -8.41 17.76 16.46
C VAL A 87 -7.26 17.72 15.48
N ILE A 88 -7.05 18.86 14.87
CA ILE A 88 -6.01 19.06 13.87
C ILE A 88 -4.98 19.97 14.50
N PHE A 89 -3.80 19.43 14.73
CA PHE A 89 -2.67 20.28 15.03
C PHE A 89 -2.08 20.78 13.73
N ARG A 90 -2.06 22.10 13.57
CA ARG A 90 -1.29 22.78 12.53
C ARG A 90 -0.13 23.49 13.17
N ALA A 91 1.09 23.10 12.83
CA ALA A 91 2.25 23.88 13.22
C ALA A 91 2.31 25.13 12.32
N HIS A 92 2.43 26.30 12.94
CA HIS A 92 2.56 27.57 12.23
C HIS A 92 4.02 28.00 12.19
N GLY A 93 4.34 28.87 11.23
CA GLY A 93 5.74 29.24 10.99
C GLY A 93 6.52 28.15 10.28
N LEU A 94 5.85 27.17 9.65
CA LEU A 94 6.48 26.28 8.68
C LEU A 94 7.10 27.18 7.61
N PRO A 95 8.43 27.15 7.42
CA PRO A 95 9.14 28.10 6.57
C PRO A 95 9.00 27.70 5.10
N PHE A 96 7.76 27.60 4.58
CA PHE A 96 7.50 27.35 3.18
C PHE A 96 7.62 28.65 2.38
N GLU A 97 8.45 28.59 1.35
CA GLU A 97 8.55 29.62 0.33
C GLU A 97 8.30 28.98 -1.03
N PRO A 98 7.78 29.71 -2.03
CA PRO A 98 7.59 29.18 -3.38
C PRO A 98 8.86 28.56 -4.00
N SER A 99 10.05 28.98 -3.54
CA SER A 99 11.35 28.38 -3.91
C SER A 99 11.52 26.92 -3.50
N LEU A 100 10.68 26.41 -2.60
CA LEU A 100 10.64 25.02 -2.11
C LEU A 100 9.67 24.12 -2.89
N ARG A 101 8.83 24.67 -3.78
CA ARG A 101 7.99 23.87 -4.69
C ARG A 101 8.83 22.79 -5.34
N LEU A 102 8.23 21.62 -5.63
CA LEU A 102 8.91 20.49 -6.25
C LEU A 102 10.18 20.00 -5.53
N ARG A 103 10.65 20.59 -4.42
CA ARG A 103 11.73 19.96 -3.64
C ARG A 103 11.18 18.77 -2.87
N ASN A 104 12.03 17.77 -2.66
CA ASN A 104 11.73 16.73 -1.68
C ASN A 104 11.88 17.33 -0.28
N MET A 105 10.78 17.40 0.44
CA MET A 105 10.74 18.01 1.75
C MET A 105 10.51 16.91 2.78
N GLU A 106 11.27 16.96 3.86
CA GLU A 106 11.03 16.15 5.03
C GLU A 106 10.20 16.96 6.01
N LEU A 107 9.13 16.32 6.46
CA LEU A 107 8.36 16.80 7.58
C LEU A 107 8.57 15.80 8.71
N THR A 108 9.22 16.27 9.77
CA THR A 108 9.42 15.50 10.98
C THR A 108 8.53 16.03 12.09
N LEU A 109 8.03 15.12 12.90
CA LEU A 109 7.24 15.45 14.06
C LEU A 109 7.57 14.50 15.19
N GLU A 110 8.11 15.01 16.29
CA GLU A 110 8.15 14.27 17.53
C GLU A 110 6.72 14.13 18.07
N ALA A 111 6.23 12.89 18.13
CA ALA A 111 4.89 12.60 18.58
C ALA A 111 4.86 11.30 19.40
N GLY A 112 3.99 11.25 20.40
CA GLY A 112 3.63 10.05 21.12
C GLY A 112 2.20 10.15 21.62
N ALA A 113 1.61 9.02 21.99
CA ALA A 113 0.24 8.98 22.48
C ALA A 113 0.09 8.09 23.73
N GLU A 114 -0.80 8.49 24.63
CA GLU A 114 -1.30 7.64 25.70
C GLU A 114 -2.81 7.41 25.53
N PRO A 115 -3.26 6.17 25.27
CA PRO A 115 -2.45 4.95 25.07
C PRO A 115 -1.61 4.94 23.79
N GLY A 116 -0.53 4.14 23.79
CA GLY A 116 0.23 3.87 22.57
C GLY A 116 -0.53 2.88 21.67
N GLY A 117 -0.25 2.91 20.38
CA GLY A 117 -0.97 2.21 19.32
C GLY A 117 -2.10 3.04 18.68
N VAL A 118 -2.32 4.28 19.14
CA VAL A 118 -3.26 5.22 18.54
C VAL A 118 -2.67 5.75 17.23
N PRO A 119 -3.29 5.54 16.07
CA PRO A 119 -2.77 6.10 14.86
C PRO A 119 -2.95 7.60 14.81
N ALA A 120 -2.04 8.19 14.06
CA ALA A 120 -2.09 9.57 13.66
C ALA A 120 -1.66 9.65 12.20
N THR A 121 -2.12 10.69 11.54
CA THR A 121 -1.80 10.89 10.13
C THR A 121 -1.07 12.20 9.99
N LEU A 122 0.14 12.11 9.47
CA LEU A 122 0.97 13.25 9.17
C LEU A 122 0.73 13.66 7.71
N TYR A 123 0.44 14.94 7.52
CA TYR A 123 0.12 15.49 6.21
C TYR A 123 1.11 16.57 5.80
N PHE A 124 1.49 16.49 4.53
CA PHE A 124 1.71 17.69 3.74
C PHE A 124 0.34 18.20 3.33
N GLU A 125 -0.10 19.35 3.84
CA GLU A 125 -1.39 19.95 3.51
C GLU A 125 -1.19 21.35 2.95
N GLY A 126 -1.90 21.69 1.88
CA GLY A 126 -1.81 23.02 1.30
C GLY A 126 -2.84 23.22 0.19
N ASN A 127 -2.54 24.14 -0.73
CA ASN A 127 -3.33 24.29 -1.95
C ASN A 127 -2.42 24.54 -3.15
N GLN A 128 -2.86 24.15 -4.35
CA GLN A 128 -2.08 24.20 -5.58
C GLN A 128 -2.90 24.72 -6.79
N GLY A 129 -2.22 25.32 -7.75
CA GLY A 129 -2.80 25.81 -9.00
C GLY A 129 -3.54 27.14 -8.87
N GLU A 130 -3.89 27.75 -10.00
CA GLU A 130 -4.68 28.99 -10.05
C GLU A 130 -6.05 28.82 -9.39
N ALA A 131 -6.63 27.62 -9.49
CA ALA A 131 -7.89 27.26 -8.86
C ALA A 131 -7.77 26.95 -7.35
N LYS A 132 -6.56 27.07 -6.75
CA LYS A 132 -6.27 26.74 -5.35
C LYS A 132 -6.85 25.39 -4.90
N LYS A 133 -6.69 24.37 -5.75
CA LYS A 133 -7.13 23.00 -5.44
C LYS A 133 -6.43 22.51 -4.18
N HIS A 134 -7.16 21.84 -3.30
CA HIS A 134 -6.58 21.30 -2.08
C HIS A 134 -5.49 20.27 -2.41
N TYR A 135 -4.28 20.49 -1.90
CA TYR A 135 -3.17 19.56 -2.04
C TYR A 135 -2.98 18.82 -0.72
N TRP A 136 -2.89 17.50 -0.79
CA TRP A 136 -2.50 16.72 0.37
C TRP A 136 -1.77 15.43 -0.01
N LYS A 137 -0.84 15.06 0.85
CA LYS A 137 -0.23 13.73 0.90
C LYS A 137 -0.23 13.31 2.36
N ALA A 138 -0.43 12.02 2.62
CA ALA A 138 -0.62 11.50 3.96
C ALA A 138 0.25 10.28 4.18
N LYS A 139 0.83 10.18 5.37
CA LYS A 139 1.44 8.95 5.87
C LYS A 139 0.85 8.65 7.23
N GLN A 140 0.32 7.44 7.36
CA GLN A 140 -0.25 6.96 8.62
C GLN A 140 0.85 6.32 9.47
N PHE A 141 0.77 6.57 10.77
CA PHE A 141 1.64 5.99 11.78
C PHE A 141 0.78 5.42 12.90
N ALA A 142 1.24 4.37 13.58
CA ALA A 142 0.71 3.96 14.87
C ALA A 142 1.64 4.55 15.96
N LEU A 143 1.17 5.55 16.72
CA LEU A 143 2.02 6.26 17.69
C LEU A 143 2.33 5.36 18.88
N SER A 144 3.60 5.21 19.23
CA SER A 144 4.02 4.49 20.42
C SER A 144 3.66 5.24 21.71
N GLY A 145 3.77 4.53 22.84
CA GLY A 145 3.50 5.09 24.17
C GLY A 145 4.56 6.11 24.65
N GLY A 146 5.73 6.13 24.00
CA GLY A 146 6.78 7.13 24.22
C GLY A 146 6.85 8.10 23.03
N GLY A 147 7.52 9.23 23.20
CA GLY A 147 7.80 10.13 22.08
C GLY A 147 8.70 9.45 21.04
N GLU A 148 8.28 9.48 19.78
CA GLU A 148 9.08 9.06 18.63
C GLU A 148 9.10 10.13 17.55
N THR A 149 10.15 10.17 16.74
CA THR A 149 10.19 11.09 15.60
C THR A 149 9.56 10.42 14.40
N LEU A 150 8.38 10.90 14.02
CA LEU A 150 7.75 10.54 12.75
C LEU A 150 8.44 11.30 11.62
N ALA A 151 8.68 10.63 10.51
CA ALA A 151 9.23 11.24 9.31
C ALA A 151 8.36 10.90 8.10
N PHE A 152 7.94 11.95 7.40
CA PHE A 152 7.22 11.86 6.16
C PHE A 152 7.91 12.72 5.11
N GLU A 153 8.39 12.08 4.07
CA GLU A 153 8.98 12.74 2.91
C GLU A 153 7.94 12.90 1.83
N GLN A 154 7.93 14.09 1.23
CA GLN A 154 7.09 14.34 0.08
C GLN A 154 7.72 15.39 -0.82
N ILE A 155 7.66 15.09 -2.11
CA ILE A 155 7.87 16.06 -3.14
C ILE A 155 6.68 17.00 -3.23
N LEU A 156 6.93 18.30 -3.10
CA LEU A 156 5.90 19.33 -3.23
C LEU A 156 5.45 19.52 -4.70
N PRO A 157 4.19 19.87 -4.99
CA PRO A 157 3.75 20.18 -6.36
C PRO A 157 4.40 21.44 -6.95
N GLU A 158 4.43 21.52 -8.28
CA GLU A 158 4.92 22.71 -9.03
C GLU A 158 4.08 23.95 -8.76
N ASP A 159 2.79 23.74 -8.61
CA ASP A 159 1.79 24.79 -8.51
C ASP A 159 1.37 25.06 -7.05
N LEU A 160 2.12 24.57 -6.05
CA LEU A 160 1.77 24.68 -4.63
C LEU A 160 1.85 26.12 -4.10
N ASN A 161 0.72 26.73 -3.71
CA ASN A 161 0.67 28.12 -3.24
C ASN A 161 1.03 28.28 -1.76
N GLU A 162 0.61 27.34 -0.92
CA GLU A 162 0.88 27.34 0.52
C GLU A 162 1.08 25.91 1.01
N LEU A 163 1.82 25.76 2.10
CA LEU A 163 2.05 24.48 2.76
C LEU A 163 1.96 24.63 4.27
N HIS A 164 1.33 23.66 4.89
CA HIS A 164 1.17 23.53 6.32
C HIS A 164 1.54 22.11 6.73
N LEU A 165 2.12 21.99 7.92
CA LEU A 165 2.14 20.73 8.63
C LEU A 165 0.76 20.57 9.23
N ARG A 166 0.06 19.52 8.81
CA ARG A 166 -1.16 19.06 9.46
C ARG A 166 -0.89 17.72 10.10
N PHE A 167 -1.21 17.61 11.38
CA PHE A 167 -1.15 16.36 12.11
C PHE A 167 -2.53 16.08 12.69
N ASP A 168 -3.14 15.02 12.16
CA ASP A 168 -4.46 14.60 12.58
C ASP A 168 -4.34 13.63 13.73
N LEU A 169 -5.12 13.92 14.76
CA LEU A 169 -5.12 13.18 16.03
C LEU A 169 -6.44 12.41 16.18
N PRO A 170 -6.72 11.38 15.37
CA PRO A 170 -8.05 10.78 15.21
C PRO A 170 -8.53 9.98 16.42
N GLY A 171 -7.64 9.46 17.26
CA GLY A 171 -7.97 8.73 18.48
C GLY A 171 -8.27 9.62 19.69
N ALA A 172 -9.00 9.08 20.67
CA ALA A 172 -9.07 9.68 22.01
C ALA A 172 -7.81 9.33 22.79
N GLY A 173 -7.05 10.34 23.21
CA GLY A 173 -5.78 10.11 23.89
C GLY A 173 -5.09 11.40 24.34
N ILE A 174 -4.02 11.23 25.11
CA ILE A 174 -3.11 12.32 25.43
C ILE A 174 -1.99 12.29 24.38
N TYR A 175 -2.00 13.27 23.49
CA TYR A 175 -0.95 13.42 22.48
C TYR A 175 0.13 14.32 23.02
N ARG A 176 1.39 13.88 22.89
CA ARG A 176 2.55 14.70 23.18
C ARG A 176 3.18 15.09 21.87
N ILE A 177 3.06 16.35 21.52
CA ILE A 177 3.68 16.91 20.31
C ILE A 177 4.94 17.62 20.73
N GLY A 178 6.08 17.04 20.37
CA GLY A 178 7.39 17.63 20.54
C GLY A 178 7.72 18.54 19.37
N LYS A 179 8.99 18.58 19.00
CA LYS A 179 9.47 19.48 17.94
C LYS A 179 8.97 19.03 16.57
N ALA A 180 8.52 19.99 15.76
CA ALA A 180 8.29 19.77 14.34
C ALA A 180 9.42 20.36 13.51
N GLY A 181 10.02 19.51 12.68
CA GLY A 181 11.01 19.91 11.70
C GLY A 181 10.38 19.99 10.32
N PHE A 182 10.77 21.01 9.56
CA PHE A 182 10.49 21.09 8.15
C PHE A 182 11.76 21.55 7.49
N ALA A 183 12.31 20.68 6.67
CA ALA A 183 13.52 20.97 5.93
C ALA A 183 13.40 20.29 4.58
N PRO A 184 14.12 20.77 3.57
CA PRO A 184 14.45 19.91 2.45
C PRO A 184 15.01 18.62 3.05
N VAL A 185 14.55 17.47 2.54
CA VAL A 185 15.21 16.19 2.86
C VAL A 185 16.69 16.47 2.66
N ARG A 186 17.51 16.13 3.66
CA ARG A 186 18.95 16.32 3.55
C ARG A 186 19.45 15.34 2.52
N GLU A 187 19.32 15.74 1.27
CA GLU A 187 19.94 15.08 0.17
C GLU A 187 21.43 15.31 0.40
N ALA A 188 22.21 14.22 0.49
CA ALA A 188 23.66 14.32 0.49
C ALA A 188 24.06 15.32 -0.59
N ALA A 189 24.95 16.27 -0.29
CA ALA A 189 25.40 17.24 -1.28
C ALA A 189 25.83 16.44 -2.50
N ALA A 190 25.03 16.51 -3.57
CA ALA A 190 25.39 15.86 -4.80
C ALA A 190 26.44 16.77 -5.36
N ASP A 191 27.66 16.27 -5.46
CA ASP A 191 28.65 16.91 -6.30
C ASP A 191 28.02 17.01 -7.71
N PRO A 192 27.73 18.22 -8.22
CA PRO A 192 27.15 18.36 -9.56
C PRO A 192 28.13 17.90 -10.65
N ALA A 193 29.40 17.66 -10.30
CA ALA A 193 30.39 16.99 -11.14
C ALA A 193 30.41 15.47 -10.94
N ALA A 194 29.75 14.92 -9.93
CA ALA A 194 29.65 13.47 -9.75
C ALA A 194 28.75 12.89 -10.84
N ASN A 195 29.35 11.98 -11.60
CA ASN A 195 28.62 11.10 -12.48
C ASN A 195 27.96 9.98 -11.64
N TRP A 196 26.64 9.87 -11.72
CA TRP A 196 25.88 8.81 -11.04
C TRP A 196 25.79 7.52 -11.85
N LEU A 197 26.28 7.53 -13.09
CA LEU A 197 26.51 6.31 -13.86
C LEU A 197 27.87 5.73 -13.48
N THR A 198 27.87 4.46 -13.09
CA THR A 198 29.10 3.76 -12.73
C THR A 198 29.90 3.31 -13.95
N ASN A 199 29.23 3.04 -15.08
CA ASN A 199 29.84 2.45 -16.28
C ASN A 199 29.27 3.08 -17.56
N GLY A 200 29.70 4.32 -17.84
CA GLY A 200 29.21 5.09 -18.99
C GLY A 200 29.86 4.76 -20.34
N GLY A 201 31.09 4.25 -20.31
CA GLY A 201 31.92 4.01 -21.51
C GLY A 201 32.40 2.56 -21.65
N ALA A 202 31.71 1.59 -21.05
CA ALA A 202 32.06 0.16 -21.09
C ALA A 202 33.44 -0.23 -20.50
N GLU A 203 34.13 0.69 -19.82
CA GLU A 203 35.41 0.42 -19.16
C GLU A 203 35.30 -0.55 -17.97
N LEU A 204 34.09 -0.72 -17.44
CA LEU A 204 33.78 -1.73 -16.41
C LEU A 204 33.06 -2.97 -16.99
N GLY A 205 33.20 -3.20 -18.31
CA GLY A 205 32.53 -4.27 -19.03
C GLY A 205 31.02 -4.13 -18.93
N TRP A 206 30.36 -5.15 -18.37
CA TRP A 206 28.90 -5.20 -18.18
C TRP A 206 28.44 -4.81 -16.76
N PHE A 207 29.32 -4.28 -15.93
CA PHE A 207 28.95 -3.87 -14.58
C PHE A 207 27.86 -2.80 -14.60
N ASN A 208 26.79 -3.04 -13.84
CA ASN A 208 25.71 -2.09 -13.57
C ASN A 208 25.06 -1.47 -14.82
N VAL A 209 25.06 -2.22 -15.92
CA VAL A 209 24.25 -1.98 -17.11
C VAL A 209 23.36 -3.19 -17.35
N GLY A 210 22.27 -3.01 -18.07
CA GLY A 210 21.43 -4.12 -18.48
C GLY A 210 20.90 -3.96 -19.89
N VAL A 211 20.54 -5.09 -20.49
CA VAL A 211 20.12 -5.15 -21.89
C VAL A 211 18.82 -5.93 -21.99
N PHE A 212 17.91 -5.48 -22.86
CA PHE A 212 16.79 -6.31 -23.26
C PHE A 212 17.33 -7.56 -23.98
N SER A 213 17.21 -8.71 -23.33
CA SER A 213 17.75 -9.98 -23.82
C SER A 213 16.74 -10.68 -24.72
N GLY A 214 17.18 -11.17 -25.89
CA GLY A 214 16.36 -12.05 -26.72
C GLY A 214 16.09 -13.39 -26.06
N LYS A 215 17.02 -13.87 -25.22
CA LYS A 215 16.88 -15.13 -24.49
C LYS A 215 15.76 -15.08 -23.45
N ALA A 216 15.56 -13.92 -22.82
CA ALA A 216 14.50 -13.70 -21.84
C ALA A 216 13.24 -13.08 -22.46
N GLY A 217 13.35 -12.26 -23.50
CA GLY A 217 12.25 -11.48 -24.07
C GLY A 217 11.57 -12.09 -25.29
N ALA A 218 12.20 -13.07 -25.97
CA ALA A 218 11.56 -13.77 -27.08
C ALA A 218 10.72 -14.94 -26.58
N MET A 219 9.48 -15.04 -27.05
CA MET A 219 8.55 -16.11 -26.68
C MET A 219 9.17 -17.48 -26.97
N ALA A 220 8.86 -18.45 -26.12
CA ALA A 220 9.50 -19.76 -26.19
C ALA A 220 8.97 -20.66 -27.33
N ASP A 221 7.84 -20.30 -27.96
CA ASP A 221 7.18 -21.07 -29.02
C ASP A 221 7.65 -20.71 -30.42
N ASP A 222 7.74 -19.42 -30.74
CA ASP A 222 8.14 -18.93 -32.05
C ASP A 222 9.53 -18.26 -32.07
N GLY A 223 10.14 -18.04 -30.89
CA GLY A 223 11.42 -17.35 -30.76
C GLY A 223 11.34 -15.86 -31.14
N ARG A 224 10.15 -15.25 -31.11
CA ARG A 224 9.92 -13.85 -31.51
C ARG A 224 9.50 -12.98 -30.34
N ILE A 225 9.69 -11.67 -30.49
CA ILE A 225 9.31 -10.65 -29.51
C ILE A 225 8.04 -9.95 -30.00
N HIS A 226 7.07 -9.77 -29.12
CA HIS A 226 5.75 -9.20 -29.42
C HIS A 226 5.52 -7.92 -28.61
N ASP A 227 5.21 -6.80 -29.26
CA ASP A 227 5.04 -5.50 -28.58
C ASP A 227 3.65 -5.29 -27.96
N GLY A 228 2.70 -6.20 -28.24
CA GLY A 228 1.31 -6.11 -27.79
C GLY A 228 0.45 -5.07 -28.51
N TYR A 229 1.00 -4.36 -29.49
CA TYR A 229 0.30 -3.41 -30.36
C TYR A 229 0.22 -3.87 -31.82
N GLY A 230 0.67 -5.09 -32.10
CA GLY A 230 0.56 -5.76 -33.39
C GLY A 230 1.89 -5.89 -34.16
N LYS A 231 3.01 -5.42 -33.60
CA LYS A 231 4.33 -5.58 -34.22
C LYS A 231 5.09 -6.74 -33.59
N VAL A 232 5.76 -7.51 -34.46
CA VAL A 232 6.53 -8.71 -34.12
C VAL A 232 7.94 -8.56 -34.63
N TYR A 233 8.92 -9.02 -33.84
CA TYR A 233 10.34 -8.92 -34.10
C TYR A 233 11.01 -10.29 -33.98
N ASN A 234 12.01 -10.58 -34.80
CA ASN A 234 12.66 -11.91 -34.83
C ASN A 234 13.87 -12.02 -33.91
N ARG A 235 14.37 -10.91 -33.37
CA ARG A 235 15.56 -10.88 -32.52
C ARG A 235 15.56 -9.68 -31.60
N ALA A 236 16.30 -9.78 -30.51
CA ALA A 236 16.61 -8.61 -29.70
C ALA A 236 17.74 -7.78 -30.33
N MET A 237 17.83 -6.52 -29.96
CA MET A 237 19.02 -5.70 -30.17
C MET A 237 20.25 -6.40 -29.58
N ALA A 238 21.33 -6.50 -30.36
CA ALA A 238 22.58 -7.04 -29.87
C ALA A 238 23.42 -5.93 -29.23
N ALA A 239 24.04 -6.23 -28.09
CA ALA A 239 24.94 -5.32 -27.41
C ALA A 239 26.32 -5.98 -27.24
N ALA A 240 27.39 -5.24 -27.49
CA ALA A 240 28.77 -5.70 -27.30
C ALA A 240 29.63 -4.60 -26.68
N VAL A 241 30.74 -5.00 -26.05
CA VAL A 241 31.84 -4.10 -25.70
C VAL A 241 32.79 -4.06 -26.90
N ASP A 242 33.03 -2.87 -27.47
CA ASP A 242 33.82 -2.67 -28.68
C ASP A 242 35.10 -1.89 -28.35
N GLY A 243 36.25 -2.55 -28.55
CA GLY A 243 37.57 -1.97 -28.31
C GLY A 243 38.15 -1.24 -29.53
N GLU A 244 37.52 -1.30 -30.70
CA GLU A 244 38.02 -0.69 -31.93
C GLU A 244 37.35 0.66 -32.18
N VAL A 245 36.02 0.69 -32.19
CA VAL A 245 35.23 1.90 -32.39
C VAL A 245 34.85 2.48 -31.03
N LYS A 246 35.61 3.47 -30.59
CA LYS A 246 35.44 4.15 -29.29
C LYS A 246 35.70 5.65 -29.41
N ARG A 247 35.20 6.43 -28.47
CA ARG A 247 35.41 7.89 -28.38
C ARG A 247 36.57 8.20 -27.45
N SER A 248 36.59 7.57 -26.28
CA SER A 248 37.69 7.69 -25.32
C SER A 248 38.08 6.32 -24.76
N GLY A 249 39.03 6.30 -23.82
CA GLY A 249 39.40 5.07 -23.11
C GLY A 249 39.82 3.90 -24.00
N ARG A 250 39.39 2.71 -23.60
CA ARG A 250 39.70 1.43 -24.25
C ARG A 250 38.48 0.81 -24.92
N ASN A 251 37.26 1.16 -24.50
CA ASN A 251 36.04 0.49 -24.91
C ASN A 251 34.91 1.47 -25.22
N SER A 252 33.88 0.99 -25.90
CA SER A 252 32.55 1.60 -25.94
C SER A 252 31.46 0.52 -25.99
N PHE A 253 30.20 0.88 -25.82
CA PHE A 253 29.08 -0.03 -26.07
C PHE A 253 28.66 0.05 -27.53
N ARG A 254 28.71 -1.07 -28.26
CA ARG A 254 28.11 -1.21 -29.60
C ARG A 254 26.72 -1.80 -29.50
N LEU A 255 25.74 -1.09 -30.04
CA LEU A 255 24.32 -1.45 -30.06
C LEU A 255 23.86 -1.67 -31.50
N GLU A 256 23.57 -2.92 -31.86
CA GLU A 256 23.16 -3.33 -33.19
C GLU A 256 21.67 -3.68 -33.21
N THR A 257 20.85 -2.81 -33.81
CA THR A 257 19.41 -3.01 -33.94
C THR A 257 19.09 -3.30 -35.41
N ALA A 258 18.95 -4.57 -35.77
CA ALA A 258 18.52 -4.96 -37.11
C ALA A 258 17.10 -4.42 -37.44
N PRO A 259 16.69 -4.34 -38.72
CA PRO A 259 15.34 -3.85 -39.09
C PRO A 259 14.20 -4.64 -38.43
N ASP A 260 14.43 -5.91 -38.13
CA ASP A 260 13.51 -6.84 -37.48
C ASP A 260 13.81 -7.07 -35.99
N ALA A 261 14.56 -6.17 -35.35
CA ALA A 261 14.92 -6.24 -33.93
C ALA A 261 14.16 -5.23 -33.06
N ASP A 262 13.97 -5.59 -31.78
CA ASP A 262 13.47 -4.71 -30.71
C ASP A 262 14.35 -4.79 -29.47
N GLY A 263 14.18 -3.84 -28.56
CA GLY A 263 14.85 -3.85 -27.27
C GLY A 263 15.39 -2.48 -26.88
N PHE A 264 16.10 -2.47 -25.76
CA PHE A 264 16.68 -1.27 -25.18
C PHE A 264 17.94 -1.61 -24.39
N PHE A 265 18.77 -0.60 -24.20
CA PHE A 265 19.94 -0.65 -23.32
C PHE A 265 19.69 0.28 -22.13
N CYS A 266 19.94 -0.19 -20.91
CA CYS A 266 19.80 0.60 -19.70
C CYS A 266 21.14 0.71 -18.98
N TYR A 267 21.36 1.89 -18.41
CA TYR A 267 22.37 2.07 -17.37
C TYR A 267 21.73 1.83 -15.99
N ASN A 268 22.54 1.84 -14.93
CA ASN A 268 22.03 1.74 -13.57
C ASN A 268 20.98 2.81 -13.25
N SER A 269 20.06 2.48 -12.35
CA SER A 269 19.17 3.49 -11.81
C SER A 269 19.97 4.58 -11.08
N VAL A 270 19.57 5.81 -11.31
CA VAL A 270 20.20 7.03 -10.79
C VAL A 270 19.18 7.83 -9.98
N PRO A 271 19.63 8.56 -8.96
CA PRO A 271 18.72 9.39 -8.19
C PRO A 271 18.18 10.52 -9.06
N PHE A 272 16.95 10.93 -8.80
CA PHE A 272 16.48 12.26 -9.19
C PHE A 272 16.05 13.02 -7.96
N ARG A 273 16.04 14.34 -8.09
CA ARG A 273 15.46 15.24 -7.11
C ARG A 273 14.36 15.97 -7.82
N THR A 274 13.17 15.95 -7.28
CA THR A 274 12.14 16.77 -7.87
C THR A 274 12.57 18.24 -7.80
N ASN A 275 12.22 19.01 -8.82
CA ASN A 275 12.77 20.33 -9.11
C ASN A 275 14.27 20.44 -9.35
N GLY A 276 15.02 19.39 -9.10
CA GLY A 276 16.43 19.35 -9.43
C GLY A 276 16.61 19.34 -10.95
N PRO A 277 17.64 20.01 -11.46
CA PRO A 277 18.09 19.77 -12.81
C PRO A 277 18.68 18.36 -12.86
N VAL A 278 18.37 17.66 -13.94
CA VAL A 278 19.06 16.42 -14.28
C VAL A 278 19.49 16.48 -15.74
N SER A 279 20.64 15.89 -16.02
CA SER A 279 21.09 15.67 -17.38
C SER A 279 21.58 14.25 -17.52
N PHE A 280 21.12 13.60 -18.58
CA PHE A 280 21.68 12.38 -19.10
C PHE A 280 22.36 12.70 -20.42
N SER A 281 23.68 12.63 -20.45
CA SER A 281 24.48 12.87 -21.65
C SER A 281 25.16 11.59 -22.09
N VAL A 282 25.29 11.42 -23.40
CA VAL A 282 25.97 10.27 -24.00
C VAL A 282 26.63 10.68 -25.30
N TRP A 283 27.84 10.22 -25.55
CA TRP A 283 28.46 10.34 -26.87
C TRP A 283 27.94 9.20 -27.74
N LEU A 284 27.41 9.57 -28.91
CA LEU A 284 26.89 8.60 -29.87
C LEU A 284 27.57 8.78 -31.22
N ARG A 285 27.79 7.65 -31.88
CA ARG A 285 28.18 7.53 -33.29
C ARG A 285 27.29 6.46 -33.92
N ALA A 286 26.88 6.65 -35.17
CA ALA A 286 26.13 5.64 -35.93
C ALA A 286 26.93 5.14 -37.14
N ASP A 287 26.54 3.99 -37.67
CA ASP A 287 27.06 3.46 -38.94
C ASP A 287 26.62 4.30 -40.14
N LYS A 288 25.47 4.97 -40.03
CA LYS A 288 24.83 5.75 -41.10
C LYS A 288 24.40 7.13 -40.61
N PRO A 289 24.41 8.14 -41.50
CA PRO A 289 23.90 9.46 -41.16
C PRO A 289 22.38 9.42 -40.92
N LYS A 290 21.89 10.37 -40.12
CA LYS A 290 20.47 10.55 -39.80
C LYS A 290 19.81 9.37 -39.06
N THR A 291 20.58 8.67 -38.23
CA THR A 291 20.09 7.54 -37.43
C THR A 291 19.35 8.03 -36.18
N ARG A 292 18.07 7.72 -36.00
CA ARG A 292 17.32 8.12 -34.79
C ARG A 292 17.70 7.24 -33.60
N VAL A 293 17.86 7.87 -32.44
CA VAL A 293 18.00 7.21 -31.14
C VAL A 293 17.08 7.91 -30.13
N SER A 294 16.29 7.17 -29.37
CA SER A 294 15.54 7.72 -28.24
C SER A 294 16.38 7.60 -26.97
N LEU A 295 16.62 8.74 -26.33
CA LEU A 295 17.14 8.83 -24.96
C LEU A 295 15.94 8.83 -24.00
N GLY A 296 16.03 8.10 -22.89
CA GLY A 296 14.95 8.03 -21.91
C GLY A 296 15.47 8.08 -20.48
N LEU A 297 14.66 8.66 -19.58
CA LEU A 297 14.76 8.46 -18.15
C LEU A 297 13.49 7.71 -17.72
N HIS A 298 13.59 6.39 -17.64
CA HIS A 298 12.48 5.48 -17.41
C HIS A 298 12.25 5.24 -15.92
N LEU A 299 11.10 5.67 -15.39
CA LEU A 299 10.72 5.43 -14.00
C LEU A 299 10.05 4.08 -13.84
N ALA A 300 8.99 3.84 -14.62
CA ALA A 300 8.20 2.63 -14.56
C ALA A 300 7.38 2.46 -15.85
N SER A 301 6.68 1.33 -16.00
CA SER A 301 5.77 1.13 -17.12
C SER A 301 4.74 2.27 -17.21
N GLY A 302 4.72 2.98 -18.34
CA GLY A 302 3.86 4.15 -18.56
C GLY A 302 4.35 5.48 -17.94
N ILE A 303 5.53 5.51 -17.31
CA ILE A 303 6.06 6.69 -16.62
C ILE A 303 7.53 6.95 -17.01
N ALA A 304 7.81 8.02 -17.75
CA ALA A 304 9.16 8.35 -18.20
C ALA A 304 9.31 9.78 -18.75
N TYR A 305 10.54 10.28 -18.78
CA TYR A 305 10.96 11.32 -19.73
C TYR A 305 11.59 10.69 -20.97
N GLY A 306 11.46 11.34 -22.13
CA GLY A 306 12.23 10.95 -23.30
C GLY A 306 12.48 12.06 -24.32
N ARG A 307 13.51 11.85 -25.14
CA ARG A 307 13.96 12.76 -26.21
C ARG A 307 14.48 11.94 -27.39
N ASP A 308 14.00 12.25 -28.59
CA ASP A 308 14.54 11.69 -29.82
C ASP A 308 15.68 12.56 -30.36
N VAL A 309 16.78 11.91 -30.77
CA VAL A 309 17.94 12.56 -31.38
C VAL A 309 18.31 11.91 -32.70
N THR A 310 18.96 12.68 -33.57
CA THR A 310 19.43 12.24 -34.89
C THR A 310 20.96 12.16 -34.89
N VAL A 311 21.48 10.94 -35.00
CA VAL A 311 22.90 10.56 -34.88
C VAL A 311 23.56 10.45 -36.25
N GLY A 312 24.80 10.94 -36.34
CA GLY A 312 25.63 10.88 -37.54
C GLY A 312 26.78 9.86 -37.43
N THR A 313 27.63 9.82 -38.45
CA THR A 313 28.79 8.90 -38.51
C THR A 313 30.01 9.37 -37.71
N ASP A 314 29.98 10.59 -37.20
CA ASP A 314 31.00 11.15 -36.31
C ASP A 314 30.49 11.10 -34.87
N TRP A 315 31.42 10.91 -33.92
CA TRP A 315 31.13 11.00 -32.50
C TRP A 315 30.62 12.41 -32.14
N LYS A 316 29.41 12.47 -31.59
CA LYS A 316 28.82 13.70 -31.05
C LYS A 316 28.14 13.43 -29.73
N ARG A 317 28.13 14.43 -28.85
CA ARG A 317 27.40 14.35 -27.59
C ARG A 317 25.93 14.67 -27.80
N TYR A 318 25.07 13.89 -27.16
CA TYR A 318 23.64 14.06 -27.13
C TYR A 318 23.15 14.05 -25.68
N ASP A 319 22.28 15.00 -25.35
CA ASP A 319 21.86 15.23 -23.98
C ASP A 319 20.33 15.11 -23.88
N LEU A 320 19.82 14.42 -22.86
CA LEU A 320 18.46 14.58 -22.35
C LEU A 320 18.58 15.39 -21.06
N SER A 321 18.32 16.68 -21.16
CA SER A 321 18.35 17.60 -20.03
C SER A 321 16.93 17.93 -19.60
N VAL A 322 16.64 17.69 -18.33
CA VAL A 322 15.41 18.13 -17.67
C VAL A 322 15.85 19.20 -16.67
N PRO A 323 15.73 20.50 -17.00
CA PRO A 323 16.20 21.58 -16.12
C PRO A 323 15.50 21.58 -14.75
N GLN A 324 14.31 20.99 -14.69
CA GLN A 324 13.46 20.95 -13.52
C GLN A 324 12.64 19.66 -13.56
N TRP A 325 13.03 18.64 -12.80
CA TRP A 325 12.27 17.40 -12.71
C TRP A 325 10.83 17.66 -12.23
N GLY A 326 9.86 17.02 -12.88
CA GLY A 326 8.42 17.30 -12.76
C GLY A 326 7.87 18.17 -13.90
N ALA A 327 8.70 19.05 -14.49
CA ALA A 327 8.28 19.93 -15.58
C ALA A 327 8.59 19.34 -16.95
N LYS A 328 7.92 19.87 -17.99
CA LYS A 328 8.23 19.56 -19.40
C LYS A 328 9.36 20.45 -19.90
N ALA A 329 10.37 19.86 -20.54
CA ALA A 329 11.48 20.59 -21.15
C ALA A 329 11.34 20.70 -22.68
N PRO A 330 11.90 21.73 -23.34
CA PRO A 330 11.88 21.84 -24.80
C PRO A 330 12.48 20.61 -25.50
N GLY A 331 11.74 20.02 -26.43
CA GLY A 331 12.18 18.81 -27.15
C GLY A 331 12.15 17.51 -26.33
N VAL A 332 11.66 17.55 -25.09
CA VAL A 332 11.50 16.38 -24.21
C VAL A 332 10.01 16.12 -24.01
N TYR A 333 9.59 14.86 -24.16
CA TYR A 333 8.24 14.41 -23.84
C TYR A 333 8.21 13.74 -22.46
N VAL A 334 7.02 13.75 -21.84
CA VAL A 334 6.76 13.16 -20.52
C VAL A 334 5.58 12.20 -20.66
N TYR A 335 5.73 11.00 -20.12
CA TYR A 335 4.66 10.01 -19.98
C TYR A 335 4.35 9.82 -18.49
N GLY A 336 3.07 9.75 -18.16
CA GLY A 336 2.59 9.49 -16.80
C GLY A 336 2.95 10.58 -15.79
N ASP A 337 2.73 10.27 -14.51
CA ASP A 337 3.09 11.15 -13.40
C ASP A 337 4.50 10.80 -12.89
N VAL A 338 5.49 11.59 -13.28
CA VAL A 338 6.91 11.41 -12.92
C VAL A 338 7.25 11.89 -11.50
N VAL A 339 6.27 12.40 -10.76
CA VAL A 339 6.45 12.95 -9.41
C VAL A 339 5.72 12.11 -8.37
N ASN A 340 4.45 11.76 -8.62
CA ASN A 340 3.61 11.01 -7.68
C ASN A 340 3.14 9.65 -8.22
N GLY A 341 3.54 9.28 -9.44
CA GLY A 341 3.22 7.98 -9.99
C GLY A 341 3.86 6.85 -9.19
N TYR A 342 3.31 5.64 -9.32
CA TYR A 342 3.70 4.49 -8.50
C TYR A 342 5.20 4.13 -8.59
N GLY A 343 5.89 4.50 -9.69
CA GLY A 343 7.31 4.29 -9.89
C GLY A 343 8.23 5.34 -9.26
N ALA A 344 7.70 6.47 -8.80
CA ALA A 344 8.48 7.58 -8.25
C ALA A 344 8.85 7.39 -6.76
N ILE A 345 8.26 6.41 -6.08
CA ILE A 345 8.32 6.22 -4.61
C ILE A 345 9.73 6.06 -4.02
N PHE A 346 10.73 5.66 -4.82
CA PHE A 346 12.11 5.47 -4.38
C PHE A 346 13.06 6.55 -4.91
N HIS A 347 12.54 7.52 -5.67
CA HIS A 347 13.32 8.65 -6.21
C HIS A 347 14.50 8.19 -7.09
N GLN A 348 14.31 7.06 -7.78
CA GLN A 348 15.26 6.46 -8.71
C GLN A 348 14.65 6.43 -10.11
N VAL A 349 15.45 6.74 -11.14
CA VAL A 349 15.08 6.61 -12.55
C VAL A 349 16.15 5.84 -13.32
N THR A 350 15.78 5.07 -14.34
CA THR A 350 16.72 4.28 -15.15
C THR A 350 16.98 4.96 -16.49
N PRO A 351 18.21 5.46 -16.76
CA PRO A 351 18.57 5.98 -18.07
C PRO A 351 18.60 4.87 -19.12
N ARG A 352 18.03 5.16 -20.28
CA ARG A 352 17.71 4.19 -21.33
C ARG A 352 18.06 4.72 -22.72
N LEU A 353 18.58 3.85 -23.58
CA LEU A 353 18.80 4.08 -25.01
C LEU A 353 17.94 3.13 -25.84
N VAL A 354 17.33 3.66 -26.90
CA VAL A 354 16.57 2.88 -27.89
C VAL A 354 16.99 3.35 -29.29
N PRO A 355 17.98 2.69 -29.93
CA PRO A 355 18.31 2.95 -31.32
C PRO A 355 17.18 2.53 -32.26
N GLN A 356 17.01 3.23 -33.38
CA GLN A 356 16.02 2.83 -34.39
C GLN A 356 16.37 1.48 -35.03
N PRO A 357 15.37 0.70 -35.48
CA PRO A 357 15.61 -0.49 -36.28
C PRO A 357 16.39 -0.19 -37.57
N GLY A 358 17.31 -1.08 -37.95
CA GLY A 358 18.16 -0.99 -39.13
C GLY A 358 19.48 -0.21 -38.96
N SER A 359 19.96 -0.05 -37.71
CA SER A 359 21.14 0.77 -37.41
C SER A 359 22.12 0.09 -36.45
N THR A 360 23.37 0.53 -36.52
CA THR A 360 24.38 0.26 -35.49
C THR A 360 24.76 1.59 -34.85
N VAL A 361 24.70 1.65 -33.52
CA VAL A 361 25.04 2.83 -32.74
C VAL A 361 26.07 2.45 -31.70
N TRP A 362 27.17 3.21 -31.63
CA TRP A 362 28.11 3.14 -30.54
C TRP A 362 27.76 4.22 -29.51
N ALA A 363 27.74 3.83 -28.24
CA ALA A 363 27.50 4.68 -27.09
C ALA A 363 28.73 4.66 -26.17
N ASP A 364 29.22 5.84 -25.84
CA ASP A 364 30.42 6.00 -25.03
C ASP A 364 30.27 7.20 -24.09
N ASP A 365 31.09 7.25 -23.04
CA ASP A 365 31.19 8.33 -22.08
C ASP A 365 29.83 8.84 -21.58
N ALA A 366 28.88 7.93 -21.35
CA ALA A 366 27.59 8.27 -20.80
C ALA A 366 27.74 8.79 -19.37
N ALA A 367 27.02 9.86 -19.07
CA ALA A 367 27.04 10.46 -17.76
C ALA A 367 25.65 10.89 -17.33
N TYR A 368 25.40 10.80 -16.03
CA TYR A 368 24.22 11.36 -15.40
C TYR A 368 24.64 12.31 -14.29
N HIS A 369 24.13 13.53 -14.35
CA HIS A 369 24.39 14.55 -13.34
C HIS A 369 23.08 15.10 -12.80
N LEU A 370 23.07 15.38 -11.50
CA LEU A 370 22.08 16.23 -10.85
C LEU A 370 22.41 17.71 -11.13
N GLY A 371 22.48 18.05 -12.42
CA GLY A 371 23.02 19.31 -12.91
C GLY A 371 23.17 19.33 -14.44
N PRO A 372 23.88 20.34 -15.00
CA PRO A 372 24.20 20.42 -16.42
C PRO A 372 25.00 19.21 -16.90
N ALA A 373 24.84 18.87 -18.18
CA ALA A 373 25.61 17.80 -18.81
C ALA A 373 27.11 18.09 -18.77
N ARG A 374 27.89 17.08 -18.41
CA ARG A 374 29.36 17.11 -18.40
C ARG A 374 29.87 15.83 -19.05
N ASP A 375 31.09 15.90 -19.55
CA ASP A 375 31.76 14.72 -20.07
C ASP A 375 32.10 13.77 -18.92
N ALA A 376 31.86 12.48 -19.12
CA ALA A 376 32.31 11.46 -18.19
C ALA A 376 33.85 11.46 -18.12
N ALA A 377 34.40 11.27 -16.93
CA ALA A 377 35.82 10.93 -16.80
C ALA A 377 35.99 9.46 -17.18
N CYS A 378 36.87 9.19 -18.15
CA CYS A 378 37.29 7.82 -18.43
C CYS A 378 38.12 7.31 -17.24
N PRO A 379 37.77 6.18 -16.63
CA PRO A 379 38.58 5.61 -15.55
C PRO A 379 39.97 5.23 -16.06
N ALA A 380 40.99 5.42 -15.21
CA ALA A 380 42.38 5.07 -15.53
C ALA A 380 42.65 3.55 -15.44
N ILE A 381 41.76 2.82 -14.76
CA ILE A 381 41.78 1.37 -14.61
C ILE A 381 40.49 0.83 -15.22
N THR A 382 40.63 -0.18 -16.09
CA THR A 382 39.49 -0.93 -16.61
C THR A 382 39.35 -2.24 -15.85
N VAL A 383 38.11 -2.63 -15.57
CA VAL A 383 37.81 -3.84 -14.79
C VAL A 383 36.65 -4.56 -15.44
N GLU A 384 36.92 -5.72 -16.02
CA GLU A 384 35.87 -6.63 -16.45
C GLU A 384 35.70 -7.71 -15.39
N GLY A 385 34.51 -7.81 -14.81
CA GLY A 385 34.18 -8.76 -13.76
C GLY A 385 33.01 -9.65 -14.14
N LYS A 386 33.02 -10.89 -13.64
CA LYS A 386 31.84 -11.77 -13.65
C LYS A 386 31.92 -12.79 -12.52
N LEU A 387 30.77 -13.32 -12.13
CA LEU A 387 30.72 -14.52 -11.30
C LEU A 387 30.76 -15.77 -12.18
N ASN A 388 31.31 -16.86 -11.64
CA ASN A 388 31.21 -18.19 -12.22
C ASN A 388 29.75 -18.71 -12.29
N GLN A 389 28.82 -18.05 -11.59
CA GLN A 389 27.38 -18.32 -11.58
C GLN A 389 26.60 -17.21 -12.32
N PRO A 390 26.43 -17.31 -13.65
CA PRO A 390 25.77 -16.25 -14.43
C PRO A 390 24.30 -16.02 -14.04
N LYS A 391 23.64 -17.03 -13.45
CA LYS A 391 22.25 -16.96 -12.98
C LYS A 391 22.03 -16.08 -11.74
N GLY A 392 23.10 -15.58 -11.12
CA GLY A 392 23.03 -14.65 -9.98
C GLY A 392 22.87 -15.30 -8.60
N TYR A 393 23.00 -16.62 -8.47
CA TYR A 393 23.01 -17.35 -7.19
C TYR A 393 23.73 -18.69 -7.32
N SER A 394 24.18 -19.25 -6.19
CA SER A 394 24.78 -20.57 -6.09
C SER A 394 23.96 -21.51 -5.21
N PHE A 395 24.20 -22.81 -5.36
CA PHE A 395 23.73 -23.77 -4.36
C PHE A 395 24.72 -23.87 -3.20
N ALA A 396 24.21 -24.20 -2.01
CA ALA A 396 25.02 -24.46 -0.83
C ALA A 396 26.15 -25.47 -1.12
N GLY A 397 27.36 -25.13 -0.69
CA GLY A 397 28.58 -25.93 -0.94
C GLY A 397 29.22 -25.72 -2.31
N GLU A 398 28.57 -25.03 -3.25
CA GLU A 398 29.21 -24.68 -4.52
C GLU A 398 30.13 -23.47 -4.34
N PRO A 399 31.35 -23.51 -4.91
CA PRO A 399 32.28 -22.39 -4.81
C PRO A 399 31.71 -21.18 -5.56
N VAL A 400 31.65 -20.04 -4.87
CA VAL A 400 31.34 -18.74 -5.49
C VAL A 400 32.65 -18.07 -5.83
N GLU A 401 32.84 -17.78 -7.12
CA GLU A 401 34.10 -17.27 -7.62
C GLU A 401 33.86 -16.03 -8.48
N ALA A 402 34.59 -14.96 -8.18
CA ALA A 402 34.64 -13.75 -8.98
C ALA A 402 35.89 -13.79 -9.85
N GLU A 403 35.71 -13.71 -11.16
CA GLU A 403 36.80 -13.57 -12.13
C GLU A 403 36.91 -12.11 -12.54
N PHE A 404 38.12 -11.57 -12.50
CA PHE A 404 38.40 -10.22 -13.01
C PHE A 404 39.51 -10.22 -14.05
N THR A 405 39.33 -9.40 -15.07
CA THR A 405 40.43 -8.84 -15.86
C THR A 405 40.60 -7.38 -15.48
N ILE A 406 41.76 -7.05 -14.92
CA ILE A 406 42.15 -5.69 -14.56
C ILE A 406 43.17 -5.19 -15.58
N THR A 407 42.98 -3.99 -16.12
CA THR A 407 43.95 -3.33 -16.99
C THR A 407 44.24 -1.93 -16.48
N ALA A 408 45.48 -1.66 -16.11
CA ALA A 408 45.96 -0.34 -15.68
C ALA A 408 47.32 -0.03 -16.33
N PRO A 409 47.31 0.51 -17.57
CA PRO A 409 48.54 0.84 -18.27
C PRO A 409 49.43 1.80 -17.47
N GLY A 410 50.74 1.55 -17.46
CA GLY A 410 51.70 2.39 -16.73
C GLY A 410 51.79 2.15 -15.23
N LYS A 411 51.02 1.20 -14.68
CA LYS A 411 51.17 0.71 -13.30
C LYS A 411 51.83 -0.68 -13.29
N SER A 412 52.64 -0.95 -12.27
CA SER A 412 53.21 -2.28 -12.02
C SER A 412 52.38 -3.10 -11.03
N GLU A 413 51.58 -2.45 -10.19
CA GLU A 413 50.71 -3.08 -9.20
C GLU A 413 49.41 -2.28 -8.96
N VAL A 414 48.36 -2.98 -8.52
CA VAL A 414 47.07 -2.39 -8.13
C VAL A 414 46.63 -2.98 -6.78
N PRO A 415 46.17 -2.20 -5.80
CA PRO A 415 45.64 -2.76 -4.56
C PRO A 415 44.22 -3.31 -4.78
N VAL A 416 43.93 -4.49 -4.24
CA VAL A 416 42.60 -5.08 -4.22
C VAL A 416 42.19 -5.43 -2.79
N ARG A 417 40.97 -5.06 -2.40
CA ARG A 417 40.33 -5.51 -1.15
C ARG A 417 38.86 -5.81 -1.40
N TRP A 418 38.26 -6.63 -0.55
CA TRP A 418 36.84 -6.91 -0.62
C TRP A 418 36.18 -7.03 0.76
N GLU A 419 34.87 -6.80 0.78
CA GLU A 419 33.99 -6.97 1.95
C GLU A 419 32.75 -7.76 1.53
N LEU A 420 32.29 -8.67 2.40
CA LEU A 420 31.03 -9.38 2.29
C LEU A 420 30.06 -8.83 3.34
N ALA A 421 28.90 -8.37 2.89
CA ALA A 421 27.80 -7.94 3.76
C ALA A 421 26.57 -8.85 3.56
N ASP A 422 25.91 -9.19 4.66
CA ASP A 422 24.66 -9.95 4.60
C ASP A 422 23.53 -9.13 3.98
N PHE A 423 22.35 -9.74 3.85
CA PHE A 423 21.16 -9.03 3.41
C PHE A 423 21.06 -7.70 4.13
N ARG A 424 21.12 -7.67 5.48
CA ARG A 424 21.04 -6.52 6.41
C ARG A 424 22.18 -5.48 6.30
N GLY A 425 23.14 -5.66 5.41
CA GLY A 425 24.30 -4.78 5.29
C GLY A 425 25.29 -4.95 6.44
N ARG A 426 25.14 -5.98 7.27
CA ARG A 426 26.07 -6.30 8.35
C ARG A 426 27.26 -7.03 7.75
N ARG A 427 28.46 -6.55 8.04
CA ARG A 427 29.70 -7.17 7.58
C ARG A 427 29.85 -8.59 8.14
N ILE A 428 30.00 -9.56 7.25
CA ILE A 428 30.25 -10.98 7.58
C ILE A 428 31.73 -11.32 7.47
N ALA A 429 32.39 -10.88 6.38
CA ALA A 429 33.79 -11.17 6.09
C ALA A 429 34.44 -10.03 5.30
N ALA A 430 35.77 -9.98 5.27
CA ALA A 430 36.53 -9.06 4.44
C ALA A 430 37.96 -9.59 4.21
N ALA A 431 38.62 -9.14 3.15
CA ALA A 431 40.05 -9.36 2.95
C ALA A 431 40.74 -8.17 2.26
N GLY A 432 42.07 -8.13 2.36
CA GLY A 432 42.93 -7.12 1.75
C GLY A 432 43.30 -5.95 2.68
N PRO A 433 44.05 -4.96 2.16
CA PRO A 433 44.49 -4.86 0.76
C PRO A 433 45.60 -5.86 0.39
N GLU A 434 45.52 -6.44 -0.80
CA GLU A 434 46.58 -7.20 -1.48
C GLU A 434 47.03 -6.40 -2.71
N ASN A 435 48.34 -6.24 -2.92
CA ASN A 435 48.87 -5.59 -4.13
C ASN A 435 49.12 -6.61 -5.23
N VAL A 436 48.30 -6.55 -6.28
CA VAL A 436 48.31 -7.52 -7.38
C VAL A 436 49.27 -7.02 -8.46
N ARG A 437 50.21 -7.86 -8.90
CA ARG A 437 51.21 -7.49 -9.90
C ARG A 437 50.64 -7.61 -11.31
N LEU A 438 50.82 -6.55 -12.10
CA LEU A 438 50.39 -6.49 -13.50
C LEU A 438 51.49 -7.02 -14.43
N ASP A 439 51.10 -7.59 -15.57
CA ASP A 439 52.02 -7.99 -16.62
C ASP A 439 52.62 -6.77 -17.36
N ALA A 440 53.51 -7.03 -18.33
CA ALA A 440 54.16 -5.96 -19.10
C ALA A 440 53.18 -5.09 -19.92
N ALA A 441 51.97 -5.59 -20.21
CA ALA A 441 50.90 -4.83 -20.85
C ALA A 441 50.01 -4.07 -19.84
N GLY A 442 50.36 -4.11 -18.55
CA GLY A 442 49.57 -3.52 -17.46
C GLY A 442 48.29 -4.30 -17.18
N ARG A 443 48.24 -5.60 -17.48
CA ARG A 443 47.06 -6.45 -17.31
C ARG A 443 47.27 -7.50 -16.24
N TRP A 444 46.20 -7.83 -15.52
CA TRP A 444 46.17 -8.98 -14.62
C TRP A 444 44.82 -9.68 -14.70
N LYS A 445 44.86 -11.02 -14.74
CA LYS A 445 43.66 -11.85 -14.65
C LYS A 445 43.70 -12.60 -13.35
N CYS A 446 42.59 -12.59 -12.63
CA CYS A 446 42.52 -13.17 -11.32
C CYS A 446 41.17 -13.79 -11.02
N LYS A 447 41.18 -14.55 -9.94
CA LYS A 447 40.03 -15.28 -9.44
C LYS A 447 40.02 -15.19 -7.92
N TYR A 448 38.94 -14.67 -7.36
CA TYR A 448 38.69 -14.66 -5.93
C TYR A 448 37.63 -15.71 -5.62
N THR A 449 37.84 -16.49 -4.57
CA THR A 449 36.85 -17.44 -4.06
C THR A 449 36.27 -16.88 -2.77
N LEU A 450 34.94 -16.81 -2.66
CA LEU A 450 34.28 -16.27 -1.49
C LEU A 450 34.25 -17.32 -0.36
N PRO A 451 34.84 -17.05 0.81
CA PRO A 451 34.75 -17.95 1.95
C PRO A 451 33.43 -17.75 2.69
N LEU A 452 32.35 -18.37 2.20
CA LEU A 452 31.05 -18.34 2.88
C LEU A 452 30.99 -19.35 4.03
N PRO A 453 30.45 -18.97 5.20
CA PRO A 453 30.07 -19.94 6.23
C PRO A 453 29.10 -20.99 5.66
N GLU A 454 29.23 -22.25 6.10
CA GLU A 454 28.43 -23.37 5.60
C GLU A 454 26.91 -23.15 5.80
N GLU A 455 26.56 -22.46 6.88
CA GLU A 455 25.20 -22.17 7.35
C GLU A 455 24.58 -20.97 6.65
N PHE A 456 25.38 -20.19 5.92
CA PHE A 456 24.92 -18.94 5.32
C PHE A 456 23.95 -19.22 4.16
N ARG A 457 22.79 -18.57 4.18
CA ARG A 457 21.79 -18.59 3.12
C ARG A 457 21.24 -17.20 2.85
N GLY A 458 20.72 -17.05 1.64
CA GLY A 458 20.07 -15.86 1.13
C GLY A 458 21.02 -14.87 0.48
N SER A 459 20.49 -13.67 0.26
CA SER A 459 21.16 -12.65 -0.55
C SER A 459 22.25 -11.89 0.21
N TYR A 460 23.31 -11.52 -0.50
CA TYR A 460 24.45 -10.76 0.02
C TYR A 460 24.97 -9.76 -1.02
N ASN A 461 25.79 -8.82 -0.54
CA ASN A 461 26.63 -7.99 -1.39
C ASN A 461 28.11 -8.37 -1.19
N TRP A 462 28.79 -8.73 -2.28
CA TRP A 462 30.24 -8.93 -2.29
C TRP A 462 30.91 -7.74 -2.97
N ASN A 463 31.50 -6.87 -2.16
CA ASN A 463 31.96 -5.55 -2.55
C ASN A 463 33.48 -5.53 -2.74
N PHE A 464 33.97 -5.22 -3.95
CA PHE A 464 35.40 -5.08 -4.23
C PHE A 464 35.80 -3.61 -4.37
N THR A 465 37.01 -3.29 -3.90
CA THR A 465 37.74 -2.08 -4.26
C THR A 465 39.02 -2.51 -4.98
N ILE A 466 39.16 -2.13 -6.25
CA ILE A 466 40.28 -2.46 -7.14
C ILE A 466 40.93 -1.14 -7.57
N GLY A 467 42.02 -0.75 -6.90
CA GLY A 467 42.56 0.61 -7.02
C GLY A 467 41.52 1.63 -6.54
N ASP A 468 41.06 2.46 -7.47
CA ASP A 468 40.00 3.46 -7.30
C ASP A 468 38.62 2.98 -7.78
N VAL A 469 38.53 1.80 -8.41
CA VAL A 469 37.28 1.22 -8.93
C VAL A 469 36.54 0.46 -7.83
N LYS A 470 35.24 0.73 -7.69
CA LYS A 470 34.31 -0.10 -6.90
C LYS A 470 33.57 -1.04 -7.84
N TYR A 471 33.58 -2.33 -7.52
CA TYR A 471 32.93 -3.37 -8.32
C TYR A 471 32.25 -4.34 -7.36
N ASN A 472 30.92 -4.43 -7.41
CA ASN A 472 30.18 -5.26 -6.47
C ASN A 472 29.38 -6.32 -7.21
N PHE A 473 29.10 -7.42 -6.53
CA PHE A 473 28.13 -8.40 -6.98
C PHE A 473 26.98 -8.48 -5.97
N GLN A 474 25.75 -8.37 -6.46
CA GLN A 474 24.59 -8.90 -5.75
C GLN A 474 24.38 -10.35 -6.18
N SER A 475 24.31 -11.23 -5.19
CA SER A 475 24.02 -12.64 -5.38
C SER A 475 23.39 -13.22 -4.12
N GLY A 476 23.28 -14.55 -4.05
CA GLY A 476 22.81 -15.25 -2.87
C GLY A 476 23.07 -16.75 -2.94
N VAL A 477 22.88 -17.41 -1.80
CA VAL A 477 23.02 -18.87 -1.67
C VAL A 477 21.69 -19.48 -1.29
N ILE A 478 21.29 -20.53 -1.99
CA ILE A 478 20.11 -21.34 -1.66
C ILE A 478 20.49 -22.82 -1.54
N ASP A 479 19.67 -23.60 -0.84
CA ASP A 479 19.82 -25.06 -0.91
C ASP A 479 19.39 -25.59 -2.28
N ARG A 480 19.97 -26.71 -2.69
CA ARG A 480 19.50 -27.43 -3.89
C ARG A 480 17.99 -27.66 -3.79
N PRO A 481 17.23 -27.39 -4.85
CA PRO A 481 15.78 -27.38 -4.76
C PRO A 481 15.25 -28.80 -4.52
N GLY A 482 14.36 -28.92 -3.54
CA GLY A 482 13.43 -30.04 -3.47
C GLY A 482 12.30 -29.89 -4.50
N PRO A 483 11.22 -30.68 -4.38
CA PRO A 483 10.04 -30.52 -5.23
C PRO A 483 9.48 -29.10 -5.18
N GLN A 484 8.92 -28.66 -6.31
CA GLN A 484 8.20 -27.39 -6.40
C GLN A 484 7.01 -27.36 -5.43
N LEU A 485 6.66 -26.17 -4.97
CA LEU A 485 5.61 -25.94 -3.99
C LEU A 485 4.47 -25.16 -4.66
N THR A 486 3.36 -25.84 -4.95
CA THR A 486 2.20 -25.22 -5.60
C THR A 486 1.58 -24.08 -4.78
N ARG A 487 1.77 -24.07 -3.45
CA ARG A 487 1.33 -22.96 -2.60
C ARG A 487 2.10 -21.65 -2.84
N LEU A 488 3.33 -21.75 -3.38
CA LEU A 488 4.17 -20.60 -3.71
C LEU A 488 3.99 -20.29 -5.20
N GLY A 489 3.19 -19.27 -5.48
CA GLY A 489 2.83 -18.84 -6.81
C GLY A 489 3.47 -17.51 -7.22
N ILE A 490 3.49 -17.23 -8.51
CA ILE A 490 3.93 -15.94 -9.06
C ILE A 490 3.09 -15.56 -10.27
N ASN A 491 2.81 -14.27 -10.41
CA ASN A 491 2.24 -13.73 -11.63
C ASN A 491 3.33 -13.67 -12.69
N TYR A 492 3.07 -14.28 -13.84
CA TYR A 492 3.94 -14.32 -14.98
C TYR A 492 3.41 -13.40 -16.08
N ASP A 493 4.27 -12.49 -16.55
CA ASP A 493 3.96 -11.59 -17.66
C ASP A 493 4.15 -12.33 -18.98
N SER A 494 3.05 -12.67 -19.68
CA SER A 494 3.04 -13.55 -20.87
C SER A 494 3.56 -12.89 -22.16
N ARG A 495 4.70 -12.18 -22.09
CA ARG A 495 5.36 -11.50 -23.20
C ARG A 495 6.87 -11.79 -23.27
N GLN A 496 7.28 -12.89 -22.67
CA GLN A 496 8.67 -13.23 -22.41
C GLN A 496 8.89 -14.74 -22.57
N ASN A 497 10.12 -15.19 -22.46
CA ASN A 497 10.50 -16.58 -22.62
C ASN A 497 10.13 -17.41 -21.39
N ALA A 498 9.16 -18.31 -21.51
CA ALA A 498 8.71 -19.15 -20.40
C ALA A 498 9.79 -20.13 -19.90
N GLU A 499 10.66 -20.67 -20.75
CA GLU A 499 11.67 -21.66 -20.34
C GLU A 499 12.72 -21.08 -19.40
N THR A 500 13.16 -19.85 -19.67
CA THR A 500 14.12 -19.15 -18.80
C THR A 500 13.50 -18.80 -17.44
N ALA A 501 12.25 -18.36 -17.42
CA ALA A 501 11.52 -18.13 -16.18
C ALA A 501 11.36 -19.45 -15.39
N ILE A 502 10.93 -20.53 -16.04
CA ILE A 502 10.74 -21.85 -15.44
C ILE A 502 12.02 -22.35 -14.75
N ALA A 503 13.18 -22.17 -15.38
CA ALA A 503 14.46 -22.61 -14.80
C ALA A 503 14.72 -21.94 -13.44
N MET A 504 14.55 -20.61 -13.36
CA MET A 504 14.71 -19.88 -12.10
C MET A 504 13.62 -20.25 -11.09
N LEU A 505 12.36 -20.33 -11.52
CA LEU A 505 11.23 -20.63 -10.65
C LEU A 505 11.35 -22.01 -10.00
N LYS A 506 11.84 -23.02 -10.73
CA LYS A 506 12.16 -24.35 -10.18
C LYS A 506 13.25 -24.29 -9.12
N ASP A 507 14.34 -23.58 -9.39
CA ASP A 507 15.42 -23.40 -8.43
C ASP A 507 14.94 -22.64 -7.18
N PHE A 508 13.95 -21.76 -7.29
CA PHE A 508 13.32 -21.09 -6.13
C PHE A 508 12.09 -21.83 -5.57
N ARG A 509 11.78 -23.02 -6.09
CA ARG A 509 10.67 -23.89 -5.72
C ARG A 509 9.26 -23.30 -5.88
N PHE A 510 9.10 -22.28 -6.72
CA PHE A 510 7.77 -21.85 -7.16
C PHE A 510 7.10 -23.00 -7.93
N GLY A 511 5.86 -23.30 -7.57
CA GLY A 511 5.11 -24.41 -8.16
C GLY A 511 3.80 -24.01 -8.81
N ALA A 512 3.43 -22.73 -8.76
CA ALA A 512 2.25 -22.21 -9.43
C ALA A 512 2.56 -20.92 -10.18
N VAL A 513 1.83 -20.69 -11.27
CA VAL A 513 1.88 -19.44 -12.03
C VAL A 513 0.48 -18.95 -12.32
N ARG A 514 0.29 -17.63 -12.20
CA ARG A 514 -0.87 -16.91 -12.70
C ARG A 514 -0.49 -16.13 -13.96
N MET A 515 -1.27 -16.27 -15.01
CA MET A 515 -0.98 -15.71 -16.34
C MET A 515 -2.20 -14.95 -16.86
N TRP A 516 -1.98 -13.90 -17.65
CA TRP A 516 -3.06 -13.14 -18.28
C TRP A 516 -3.43 -13.75 -19.62
N SER A 517 -4.73 -13.88 -19.91
CA SER A 517 -5.21 -14.44 -21.18
C SER A 517 -4.83 -13.58 -22.38
N ASP A 518 -4.79 -12.28 -22.19
CA ASP A 518 -4.60 -11.26 -23.20
C ASP A 518 -3.41 -10.37 -22.84
N PHE A 519 -2.76 -9.83 -23.87
CA PHE A 519 -1.68 -8.87 -23.70
C PHE A 519 -1.97 -7.64 -24.55
N ARG A 520 -2.29 -6.52 -23.90
CA ARG A 520 -2.63 -5.24 -24.55
C ARG A 520 -3.75 -5.41 -25.59
N ARG A 521 -3.42 -5.36 -26.90
CA ARG A 521 -4.39 -5.51 -28.00
C ARG A 521 -4.36 -6.90 -28.65
N LEU A 522 -3.64 -7.85 -28.05
CA LEU A 522 -3.53 -9.23 -28.52
C LEU A 522 -4.36 -10.15 -27.61
N PRO A 523 -5.64 -10.43 -27.97
CA PRO A 523 -6.45 -11.39 -27.22
C PRO A 523 -5.83 -12.78 -27.31
N THR A 524 -6.03 -13.60 -26.28
CA THR A 524 -5.52 -14.99 -26.17
C THR A 524 -4.00 -15.16 -26.16
N HIS A 525 -3.22 -14.08 -26.17
CA HIS A 525 -1.76 -14.16 -26.30
C HIS A 525 -1.10 -15.00 -25.18
N GLY A 526 -1.61 -14.94 -23.95
CA GLY A 526 -0.99 -15.67 -22.85
C GLY A 526 -1.21 -17.18 -22.85
N PHE A 527 -2.15 -17.69 -23.65
CA PHE A 527 -2.32 -19.14 -23.81
C PHE A 527 -1.10 -19.83 -24.45
N ARG A 528 -0.26 -19.07 -25.17
CA ARG A 528 0.92 -19.59 -25.86
C ARG A 528 1.97 -20.19 -24.92
N ASP A 529 2.06 -19.66 -23.70
CA ASP A 529 3.04 -20.09 -22.69
C ASP A 529 2.54 -21.27 -21.83
N VAL A 530 1.25 -21.61 -21.89
CA VAL A 530 0.62 -22.68 -21.09
C VAL A 530 1.32 -24.04 -21.25
N PRO A 531 1.62 -24.54 -22.48
CA PRO A 531 2.28 -25.84 -22.63
C PRO A 531 3.68 -25.91 -22.00
N TYR A 532 4.33 -24.76 -21.77
CA TYR A 532 5.66 -24.67 -21.16
C TYR A 532 5.58 -24.90 -19.66
N PHE A 533 4.65 -24.23 -18.99
CA PHE A 533 4.45 -24.40 -17.56
C PHE A 533 3.86 -25.77 -17.22
N HIS A 534 2.86 -26.23 -17.99
CA HIS A 534 2.21 -27.51 -17.76
C HIS A 534 3.20 -28.69 -17.83
N ARG A 535 3.99 -28.81 -18.90
CA ARG A 535 4.98 -29.90 -19.06
C ARG A 535 6.09 -29.88 -18.00
N ASN A 536 6.24 -28.76 -17.31
CA ASN A 536 7.22 -28.56 -16.25
C ASN A 536 6.60 -28.68 -14.84
N ASN A 537 5.38 -29.24 -14.73
CA ASN A 537 4.67 -29.51 -13.48
C ASN A 537 4.34 -28.27 -12.64
N PHE A 538 4.15 -27.12 -13.29
CA PHE A 538 3.55 -25.96 -12.63
C PHE A 538 2.04 -26.08 -12.64
N ARG A 539 1.42 -25.67 -11.54
CA ARG A 539 -0.01 -25.38 -11.54
C ARG A 539 -0.27 -24.08 -12.28
N VAL A 540 -1.13 -24.10 -13.29
CA VAL A 540 -1.41 -22.97 -14.16
C VAL A 540 -2.78 -22.37 -13.82
N MET A 541 -2.78 -21.08 -13.46
CA MET A 541 -3.98 -20.26 -13.35
C MET A 541 -3.99 -19.23 -14.49
N MET A 542 -5.08 -19.21 -15.26
CA MET A 542 -5.27 -18.28 -16.38
C MET A 542 -6.33 -17.22 -16.02
N CYS A 543 -5.92 -15.97 -15.84
CA CYS A 543 -6.82 -14.83 -15.68
C CYS A 543 -7.42 -14.42 -17.03
N VAL A 544 -8.72 -14.63 -17.19
CA VAL A 544 -9.48 -14.40 -18.42
C VAL A 544 -9.97 -12.95 -18.49
N GLY A 545 -9.34 -12.11 -19.33
CA GLY A 545 -9.66 -10.69 -19.52
C GLY A 545 -10.27 -10.32 -20.89
N MET A 546 -10.28 -11.25 -21.84
CA MET A 546 -10.61 -11.04 -23.26
C MET A 546 -12.11 -10.84 -23.58
N LEU A 547 -12.72 -9.72 -23.15
CA LEU A 547 -14.16 -9.43 -23.30
C LEU A 547 -14.68 -9.24 -24.74
N GLY A 548 -13.81 -9.16 -25.74
CA GLY A 548 -14.16 -8.83 -27.13
C GLY A 548 -13.84 -7.37 -27.49
N ALA A 549 -13.71 -7.08 -28.79
CA ALA A 549 -13.23 -5.77 -29.26
C ALA A 549 -14.23 -4.61 -29.05
N ASP A 550 -15.52 -4.94 -29.01
CA ASP A 550 -16.61 -3.96 -28.93
C ASP A 550 -17.05 -3.62 -27.49
N VAL A 551 -16.52 -4.33 -26.48
CA VAL A 551 -16.85 -4.09 -25.07
C VAL A 551 -15.94 -3.00 -24.49
N PRO A 552 -16.48 -1.85 -24.07
CA PRO A 552 -15.67 -0.80 -23.45
C PRO A 552 -15.02 -1.27 -22.15
N GLN A 553 -13.83 -0.74 -21.85
CA GLN A 553 -13.12 -1.03 -20.60
C GLN A 553 -14.00 -0.75 -19.38
N PHE A 554 -13.95 -1.64 -18.39
CA PHE A 554 -14.72 -1.58 -17.13
C PHE A 554 -16.24 -1.77 -17.27
N LEU A 555 -16.75 -2.25 -18.41
CA LEU A 555 -18.16 -2.63 -18.57
C LEU A 555 -18.32 -4.13 -18.79
N ALA A 556 -19.53 -4.63 -18.57
CA ALA A 556 -19.94 -5.98 -18.92
C ALA A 556 -20.86 -5.96 -20.16
N PRO A 557 -20.77 -6.93 -21.08
CA PRO A 557 -21.78 -7.11 -22.11
C PRO A 557 -23.11 -7.60 -21.52
N ASN A 558 -24.21 -7.30 -22.21
CA ASN A 558 -25.52 -7.88 -21.92
C ASN A 558 -25.65 -9.29 -22.50
N ASP A 559 -24.95 -9.60 -23.59
CA ASP A 559 -24.88 -10.93 -24.22
C ASP A 559 -23.44 -11.47 -24.16
N TRP A 560 -23.26 -12.60 -23.47
CA TRP A 560 -21.97 -13.25 -23.28
C TRP A 560 -21.57 -14.18 -24.44
N SER A 561 -22.37 -14.30 -25.51
CA SER A 561 -22.18 -15.31 -26.57
C SER A 561 -20.82 -15.21 -27.28
N GLU A 562 -20.38 -14.00 -27.62
CA GLU A 562 -19.06 -13.78 -28.25
C GLU A 562 -17.92 -14.18 -27.29
N TRP A 563 -17.99 -13.73 -26.04
CA TRP A 563 -17.01 -14.07 -25.01
C TRP A 563 -16.95 -15.59 -24.75
N LYS A 564 -18.11 -16.25 -24.66
CA LYS A 564 -18.20 -17.72 -24.52
C LYS A 564 -17.53 -18.44 -25.69
N ALA A 565 -17.75 -17.98 -26.93
CA ALA A 565 -17.13 -18.56 -28.11
C ALA A 565 -15.59 -18.43 -28.08
N LEU A 566 -15.08 -17.24 -27.73
CA LEU A 566 -13.65 -16.99 -27.57
C LEU A 566 -13.03 -17.86 -26.48
N LEU A 567 -13.66 -17.94 -25.30
CA LEU A 567 -13.20 -18.77 -24.20
C LEU A 567 -13.22 -20.26 -24.57
N LYS A 568 -14.28 -20.73 -25.23
CA LYS A 568 -14.40 -22.12 -25.67
C LYS A 568 -13.26 -22.51 -26.62
N GLN A 569 -12.98 -21.65 -27.60
CA GLN A 569 -11.89 -21.88 -28.55
C GLN A 569 -10.53 -21.92 -27.84
N ALA A 570 -10.25 -20.95 -26.97
CA ALA A 570 -8.98 -20.88 -26.25
C ALA A 570 -8.79 -22.06 -25.28
N ALA A 571 -9.84 -22.43 -24.54
CA ALA A 571 -9.82 -23.56 -23.61
C ALA A 571 -9.65 -24.90 -24.33
N ALA A 572 -10.35 -25.12 -25.45
CA ALA A 572 -10.18 -26.33 -26.25
C ALA A 572 -8.74 -26.51 -26.75
N GLY A 573 -8.05 -25.41 -27.09
CA GLY A 573 -6.64 -25.42 -27.51
C GLY A 573 -5.65 -25.74 -26.40
N SER A 574 -6.05 -25.60 -25.12
CA SER A 574 -5.20 -25.81 -23.94
C SER A 574 -5.75 -26.90 -23.01
N ARG A 575 -6.64 -27.76 -23.52
CA ARG A 575 -7.39 -28.75 -22.73
C ARG A 575 -6.46 -29.62 -21.89
N GLY A 576 -6.72 -29.67 -20.58
CA GLY A 576 -5.97 -30.47 -19.61
C GLY A 576 -4.63 -29.87 -19.19
N MET A 577 -4.27 -28.68 -19.70
CA MET A 577 -3.02 -27.98 -19.38
C MET A 577 -3.18 -26.83 -18.39
N ILE A 578 -4.42 -26.34 -18.18
CA ILE A 578 -4.73 -25.25 -17.27
C ILE A 578 -5.50 -25.81 -16.07
N ASP A 579 -4.94 -25.66 -14.88
CA ASP A 579 -5.58 -26.14 -13.65
C ASP A 579 -6.77 -25.28 -13.23
N SER A 580 -6.71 -23.97 -13.51
CA SER A 580 -7.80 -23.05 -13.19
C SER A 580 -7.91 -21.85 -14.12
N TYR A 581 -9.14 -21.43 -14.40
CA TYR A 581 -9.47 -20.20 -15.12
C TYR A 581 -10.07 -19.18 -14.15
N GLU A 582 -9.35 -18.10 -13.89
CA GLU A 582 -9.80 -16.98 -13.06
C GLU A 582 -10.58 -15.98 -13.91
N ILE A 583 -11.82 -15.66 -13.53
CA ILE A 583 -12.73 -14.86 -14.35
C ILE A 583 -12.64 -13.38 -14.00
N PHE A 584 -12.03 -12.63 -14.92
CA PHE A 584 -11.76 -11.19 -14.86
C PHE A 584 -10.83 -10.76 -13.73
N ASN A 585 -10.16 -9.63 -13.95
CA ASN A 585 -9.28 -9.02 -12.97
C ASN A 585 -9.98 -7.84 -12.30
N GLU A 586 -10.10 -7.87 -10.97
CA GLU A 586 -10.52 -6.73 -10.14
C GLU A 586 -11.87 -6.13 -10.54
N SER A 587 -12.85 -6.99 -10.85
CA SER A 587 -14.16 -6.54 -11.35
C SER A 587 -14.93 -5.65 -10.36
N ASN A 588 -14.63 -5.75 -9.06
CA ASN A 588 -15.29 -4.97 -8.00
C ASN A 588 -15.00 -3.46 -8.08
N ILE A 589 -13.93 -3.03 -8.76
CA ILE A 589 -13.59 -1.61 -8.93
C ILE A 589 -13.98 -1.04 -10.29
N TRP A 590 -14.72 -1.79 -11.11
CA TRP A 590 -15.13 -1.36 -12.46
C TRP A 590 -16.31 -0.36 -12.43
N GLY A 591 -17.24 -0.54 -11.50
CA GLY A 591 -18.43 0.29 -11.36
C GLY A 591 -18.10 1.79 -11.26
N GLY A 592 -18.83 2.63 -12.00
CA GLY A 592 -18.66 4.08 -11.97
C GLY A 592 -17.41 4.63 -12.68
N ARG A 593 -16.61 3.81 -13.37
CA ARG A 593 -15.41 4.26 -14.11
C ARG A 593 -15.68 4.67 -15.56
N THR A 594 -16.62 3.99 -16.21
CA THR A 594 -16.96 4.20 -17.62
C THR A 594 -18.46 4.44 -17.74
N ARG A 595 -18.84 5.49 -18.47
CA ARG A 595 -20.26 5.76 -18.78
C ARG A 595 -20.81 4.66 -19.68
N VAL A 596 -21.99 4.14 -19.35
CA VAL A 596 -22.73 3.23 -20.25
C VAL A 596 -23.31 4.03 -21.41
N ALA A 597 -22.58 4.08 -22.53
CA ALA A 597 -22.98 4.84 -23.72
C ALA A 597 -24.12 4.18 -24.50
N ASP A 598 -24.12 2.84 -24.57
CA ASP A 598 -25.14 2.02 -25.22
C ASP A 598 -25.67 0.96 -24.24
N PRO A 599 -26.74 1.27 -23.49
CA PRO A 599 -27.31 0.36 -22.49
C PRO A 599 -27.98 -0.88 -23.08
N ALA A 600 -28.26 -0.90 -24.39
CA ALA A 600 -28.78 -2.09 -25.06
C ALA A 600 -27.69 -3.17 -25.19
N LYS A 601 -26.43 -2.77 -25.32
CA LYS A 601 -25.28 -3.68 -25.47
C LYS A 601 -24.50 -3.94 -24.18
N HIS A 602 -24.41 -2.94 -23.31
CA HIS A 602 -23.52 -2.97 -22.15
C HIS A 602 -24.22 -2.55 -20.86
N ARG A 603 -23.66 -2.99 -19.74
CA ARG A 603 -24.08 -2.61 -18.38
C ARG A 603 -22.87 -2.48 -17.46
N GLU A 604 -23.09 -1.93 -16.28
CA GLU A 604 -22.07 -1.92 -15.22
C GLU A 604 -21.73 -3.36 -14.80
N MET A 605 -20.47 -3.58 -14.43
CA MET A 605 -20.04 -4.83 -13.84
C MET A 605 -20.50 -4.89 -12.37
N THR A 606 -21.63 -5.56 -12.13
CA THR A 606 -22.20 -5.83 -10.80
C THR A 606 -21.83 -7.23 -10.29
N PRO A 607 -22.10 -7.58 -9.02
CA PRO A 607 -21.90 -8.95 -8.55
C PRO A 607 -22.68 -9.98 -9.37
N GLU A 608 -23.88 -9.63 -9.82
CA GLU A 608 -24.69 -10.47 -10.72
C GLU A 608 -24.00 -10.66 -12.08
N ALA A 609 -23.52 -9.58 -12.71
CA ALA A 609 -22.83 -9.66 -14.00
C ALA A 609 -21.55 -10.53 -13.90
N ASN A 610 -20.80 -10.40 -12.81
CA ASN A 610 -19.62 -11.25 -12.58
C ASN A 610 -20.02 -12.72 -12.32
N ALA A 611 -21.06 -12.98 -11.52
CA ALA A 611 -21.57 -14.33 -11.30
C ALA A 611 -22.13 -14.99 -12.58
N GLU A 612 -22.78 -14.21 -13.46
CA GLU A 612 -23.18 -14.66 -14.80
C GLU A 612 -21.97 -15.05 -15.65
N ALA A 613 -20.92 -14.24 -15.67
CA ALA A 613 -19.70 -14.57 -16.41
C ALA A 613 -19.02 -15.83 -15.85
N ILE A 614 -18.96 -16.00 -14.53
CA ILE A 614 -18.42 -17.21 -13.89
C ILE A 614 -19.23 -18.46 -14.28
N ARG A 615 -20.56 -18.38 -14.27
CA ARG A 615 -21.41 -19.51 -14.71
C ARG A 615 -21.25 -19.80 -16.20
N ALA A 616 -21.16 -18.75 -17.03
CA ALA A 616 -20.92 -18.88 -18.46
C ALA A 616 -19.54 -19.52 -18.73
N ALA A 617 -18.51 -19.17 -17.97
CA ALA A 617 -17.23 -19.87 -18.02
C ALA A 617 -17.35 -21.34 -17.60
N ALA A 618 -18.03 -21.63 -16.49
CA ALA A 618 -18.22 -23.00 -16.03
C ALA A 618 -18.99 -23.88 -17.03
N GLU A 619 -20.00 -23.34 -17.71
CA GLU A 619 -20.72 -23.98 -18.81
C GLU A 619 -19.75 -24.34 -19.95
N VAL A 620 -18.98 -23.36 -20.42
CA VAL A 620 -18.02 -23.53 -21.52
C VAL A 620 -16.91 -24.53 -21.15
N LEU A 621 -16.34 -24.40 -19.97
CA LEU A 621 -15.21 -25.22 -19.52
C LEU A 621 -15.62 -26.67 -19.26
N ARG A 622 -16.86 -26.94 -18.82
CA ARG A 622 -17.36 -28.32 -18.71
C ARG A 622 -17.32 -29.08 -20.03
N GLU A 623 -17.50 -28.37 -21.15
CA GLU A 623 -17.41 -28.96 -22.48
C GLU A 623 -15.96 -28.97 -23.01
N ALA A 624 -15.26 -27.84 -22.92
CA ALA A 624 -13.97 -27.63 -23.55
C ALA A 624 -12.79 -28.21 -22.75
N ASP A 625 -12.83 -28.10 -21.42
CA ASP A 625 -11.80 -28.60 -20.51
C ASP A 625 -12.39 -29.03 -19.14
N PRO A 626 -13.06 -30.20 -19.08
CA PRO A 626 -13.79 -30.63 -17.88
C PRO A 626 -12.92 -30.88 -16.64
N ALA A 627 -11.59 -30.94 -16.79
CA ALA A 627 -10.67 -31.10 -15.67
C ALA A 627 -10.29 -29.75 -15.01
N ALA A 628 -10.43 -28.64 -15.74
CA ALA A 628 -10.06 -27.32 -15.26
C ALA A 628 -11.06 -26.79 -14.23
N LYS A 629 -10.52 -26.12 -13.20
CA LYS A 629 -11.32 -25.44 -12.18
C LYS A 629 -11.71 -24.04 -12.64
N VAL A 630 -12.82 -23.53 -12.12
CA VAL A 630 -13.18 -22.10 -12.27
C VAL A 630 -12.80 -21.35 -11.00
N ALA A 631 -12.17 -20.19 -11.16
CA ALA A 631 -11.70 -19.31 -10.11
C ALA A 631 -12.28 -17.89 -10.27
N GLY A 632 -12.39 -17.15 -9.18
CA GLY A 632 -12.93 -15.78 -9.17
C GLY A 632 -13.39 -15.37 -7.76
N PRO A 633 -13.86 -14.15 -7.53
CA PRO A 633 -14.07 -13.07 -8.50
C PRO A 633 -12.84 -12.17 -8.71
N ALA A 634 -11.67 -12.55 -8.18
CA ALA A 634 -10.42 -11.79 -8.27
C ALA A 634 -10.59 -10.33 -7.80
N SER A 635 -11.17 -10.13 -6.62
CA SER A 635 -11.44 -8.78 -6.11
C SER A 635 -10.16 -7.99 -5.90
N CYS A 636 -10.16 -6.71 -6.26
CA CYS A 636 -9.19 -5.74 -5.78
C CYS A 636 -9.37 -5.58 -4.27
N HIS A 637 -8.28 -5.73 -3.51
CA HIS A 637 -8.30 -5.90 -2.05
C HIS A 637 -9.07 -7.17 -1.63
N THR A 638 -9.08 -7.44 -0.32
CA THR A 638 -9.96 -8.45 0.27
C THR A 638 -11.37 -7.88 0.43
N ASP A 639 -12.16 -7.92 -0.64
CA ASP A 639 -13.51 -7.36 -0.67
C ASP A 639 -14.55 -8.43 -0.31
N ILE A 640 -14.73 -8.63 1.01
CA ILE A 640 -15.62 -9.65 1.56
C ILE A 640 -17.08 -9.46 1.10
N PRO A 641 -17.71 -8.27 1.22
CA PRO A 641 -19.09 -8.09 0.80
C PRO A 641 -19.31 -8.34 -0.70
N TRP A 642 -18.38 -7.88 -1.55
CA TRP A 642 -18.46 -8.15 -2.99
C TRP A 642 -18.36 -9.65 -3.29
N THR A 643 -17.37 -10.31 -2.70
CA THR A 643 -17.12 -11.73 -2.94
C THR A 643 -18.29 -12.60 -2.50
N ASP A 644 -18.83 -12.35 -1.31
CA ASP A 644 -20.02 -13.07 -0.81
C ASP A 644 -21.24 -12.85 -1.71
N ASN A 645 -21.43 -11.65 -2.24
CA ASN A 645 -22.53 -11.34 -3.16
C ASN A 645 -22.40 -12.08 -4.50
N VAL A 646 -21.20 -12.14 -5.08
CA VAL A 646 -20.94 -12.92 -6.30
C VAL A 646 -21.27 -14.40 -6.05
N LEU A 647 -20.79 -14.96 -4.94
CA LEU A 647 -21.06 -16.34 -4.54
C LEU A 647 -22.56 -16.60 -4.38
N ALA A 648 -23.28 -15.72 -3.68
CA ALA A 648 -24.72 -15.79 -3.44
C ALA A 648 -25.53 -15.75 -4.74
N LYS A 649 -25.05 -15.04 -5.77
CA LYS A 649 -25.69 -14.96 -7.07
C LYS A 649 -25.40 -16.16 -7.97
N GLY A 650 -25.03 -17.30 -7.38
CA GLY A 650 -24.88 -18.59 -8.05
C GLY A 650 -23.48 -18.87 -8.59
N ALA A 651 -22.50 -18.02 -8.29
CA ALA A 651 -21.10 -18.33 -8.59
C ALA A 651 -20.56 -19.45 -7.68
N ALA A 652 -21.09 -19.61 -6.46
CA ALA A 652 -20.61 -20.63 -5.52
C ALA A 652 -20.66 -22.06 -6.11
N ASP A 653 -21.70 -22.37 -6.88
CA ASP A 653 -21.89 -23.68 -7.53
C ASP A 653 -21.01 -23.87 -8.76
N ALA A 654 -20.53 -22.77 -9.36
CA ALA A 654 -19.70 -22.78 -10.56
C ALA A 654 -18.20 -22.70 -10.23
N LEU A 655 -17.83 -22.04 -9.13
CA LEU A 655 -16.44 -21.87 -8.69
C LEU A 655 -15.93 -23.11 -7.98
N SER A 656 -14.64 -23.37 -8.14
CA SER A 656 -13.85 -24.26 -7.28
C SER A 656 -12.91 -23.48 -6.35
N ILE A 657 -12.54 -22.27 -6.73
CA ILE A 657 -11.53 -21.45 -6.05
C ILE A 657 -12.07 -20.03 -5.93
N ILE A 658 -12.00 -19.46 -4.73
CA ILE A 658 -12.18 -18.02 -4.52
C ILE A 658 -10.81 -17.36 -4.63
N THR A 659 -10.73 -16.30 -5.43
CA THR A 659 -9.50 -15.52 -5.61
C THR A 659 -9.65 -14.05 -5.22
N GLU A 660 -8.57 -13.47 -4.69
CA GLU A 660 -8.50 -12.08 -4.22
C GLU A 660 -7.10 -11.45 -4.42
N HIS A 661 -7.06 -10.11 -4.41
CA HIS A 661 -5.83 -9.31 -4.55
C HIS A 661 -5.56 -8.48 -3.27
N PRO A 662 -4.99 -9.05 -2.20
CA PRO A 662 -5.02 -8.47 -0.86
C PRO A 662 -4.01 -7.32 -0.62
N TYR A 663 -3.78 -6.44 -1.60
CA TYR A 663 -2.92 -5.25 -1.46
C TYR A 663 -3.38 -4.35 -0.29
N ARG A 664 -2.43 -3.91 0.54
CA ARG A 664 -2.69 -3.10 1.75
C ARG A 664 -1.43 -2.34 2.16
N ALA A 665 -1.56 -1.39 3.09
CA ALA A 665 -0.42 -0.57 3.52
C ALA A 665 0.62 -1.39 4.30
N LEU A 666 0.16 -2.19 5.25
CA LEU A 666 0.94 -3.22 5.92
C LEU A 666 0.10 -4.49 6.04
N PRO A 667 0.71 -5.67 6.13
CA PRO A 667 0.00 -6.94 6.31
C PRO A 667 -0.98 -6.93 7.50
N GLU A 668 -0.64 -6.20 8.56
CA GLU A 668 -1.40 -6.10 9.79
C GLU A 668 -2.31 -4.86 9.86
N LEU A 669 -2.35 -4.01 8.81
CA LEU A 669 -3.16 -2.77 8.77
C LEU A 669 -3.86 -2.55 7.41
N PRO A 670 -5.19 -2.73 7.33
CA PRO A 670 -6.01 -3.56 8.23
C PRO A 670 -5.52 -5.01 8.30
N ASP A 671 -5.79 -5.72 9.40
CA ASP A 671 -5.21 -7.05 9.63
C ASP A 671 -5.76 -8.10 8.68
N TYR A 672 -4.89 -8.61 7.81
CA TYR A 672 -5.26 -9.64 6.83
C TYR A 672 -5.72 -10.95 7.47
N ALA A 673 -5.26 -11.25 8.70
CA ALA A 673 -5.70 -12.42 9.43
C ALA A 673 -7.22 -12.40 9.68
N ASP A 674 -7.73 -11.25 10.10
CA ASP A 674 -9.15 -11.09 10.46
C ASP A 674 -10.03 -11.20 9.21
N ASP A 675 -9.63 -10.55 8.11
CA ASP A 675 -10.32 -10.64 6.82
C ASP A 675 -10.45 -12.10 6.34
N LEU A 676 -9.37 -12.88 6.42
CA LEU A 676 -9.35 -14.28 5.96
C LEU A 676 -10.24 -15.18 6.82
N VAL A 677 -10.32 -14.93 8.12
CA VAL A 677 -11.22 -15.67 9.02
C VAL A 677 -12.67 -15.48 8.59
N THR A 678 -13.09 -14.25 8.27
CA THR A 678 -14.45 -14.01 7.80
C THR A 678 -14.68 -14.59 6.41
N LEU A 679 -13.77 -14.33 5.47
CA LEU A 679 -13.90 -14.81 4.10
C LEU A 679 -14.06 -16.34 4.05
N ARG A 680 -13.26 -17.08 4.84
CA ARG A 680 -13.37 -18.54 4.96
C ARG A 680 -14.75 -18.98 5.45
N LYS A 681 -15.25 -18.37 6.53
CA LYS A 681 -16.56 -18.73 7.09
C LYS A 681 -17.71 -18.47 6.12
N LEU A 682 -17.66 -17.36 5.38
CA LEU A 682 -18.66 -17.05 4.35
C LEU A 682 -18.57 -18.01 3.17
N ALA A 683 -17.37 -18.30 2.68
CA ALA A 683 -17.15 -19.30 1.65
C ALA A 683 -17.74 -20.66 2.03
N ASP A 684 -17.44 -21.14 3.25
CA ASP A 684 -17.94 -22.43 3.74
C ASP A 684 -19.47 -22.43 3.92
N ARG A 685 -20.07 -21.30 4.31
CA ARG A 685 -21.54 -21.17 4.34
C ARG A 685 -22.14 -21.27 2.94
N ARG A 686 -21.51 -20.68 1.92
CA ARG A 686 -22.00 -20.70 0.53
C ARG A 686 -21.86 -22.08 -0.07
N ARG A 687 -20.65 -22.65 0.02
CA ARG A 687 -20.34 -24.01 -0.41
C ARG A 687 -19.06 -24.49 0.31
N PRO A 688 -19.18 -25.45 1.25
CA PRO A 688 -18.02 -26.01 1.92
C PRO A 688 -16.99 -26.56 0.93
N GLY A 689 -15.71 -26.37 1.23
CA GLY A 689 -14.61 -26.91 0.42
C GLY A 689 -14.20 -26.05 -0.78
N LEU A 690 -14.69 -24.81 -0.89
CA LEU A 690 -14.10 -23.81 -1.79
C LEU A 690 -12.65 -23.51 -1.36
N SER A 691 -11.69 -23.61 -2.28
CA SER A 691 -10.32 -23.16 -2.01
C SER A 691 -10.25 -21.64 -1.92
N LEU A 692 -9.32 -21.10 -1.13
CA LEU A 692 -8.99 -19.68 -1.14
C LEU A 692 -7.58 -19.52 -1.71
N VAL A 693 -7.41 -18.58 -2.65
CA VAL A 693 -6.12 -18.26 -3.26
C VAL A 693 -5.94 -16.74 -3.31
N ALA A 694 -4.81 -16.25 -2.81
CA ALA A 694 -4.39 -14.87 -3.06
C ALA A 694 -3.71 -14.85 -4.43
N SER A 695 -4.45 -14.46 -5.48
CA SER A 695 -3.99 -14.56 -6.86
C SER A 695 -3.09 -13.39 -7.28
N GLU A 696 -3.03 -12.32 -6.50
CA GLU A 696 -2.11 -11.21 -6.76
C GLU A 696 -1.80 -10.34 -5.52
N ALA A 697 -0.53 -10.24 -5.13
CA ALA A 697 -0.07 -9.23 -4.17
C ALA A 697 1.45 -9.01 -4.21
N GLY A 698 1.91 -7.83 -3.79
CA GLY A 698 3.33 -7.55 -3.60
C GLY A 698 3.67 -6.08 -3.42
N GLU A 699 4.92 -5.80 -3.09
CA GLU A 699 5.49 -4.45 -3.04
C GLU A 699 6.53 -4.25 -4.17
N ARG A 700 6.75 -2.98 -4.55
CA ARG A 700 7.61 -2.54 -5.65
C ARG A 700 9.11 -2.60 -5.27
N GLY A 701 9.97 -2.76 -6.26
CA GLY A 701 11.44 -2.67 -6.17
C GLY A 701 12.06 -2.09 -7.43
N VAL A 702 13.39 -1.92 -7.44
CA VAL A 702 14.18 -1.36 -8.55
C VAL A 702 14.97 -2.47 -9.25
N ALA A 703 14.85 -2.59 -10.56
CA ALA A 703 15.45 -3.68 -11.33
C ALA A 703 16.97 -3.55 -11.58
N LEU A 704 17.54 -2.34 -11.48
CA LEU A 704 18.96 -2.05 -11.73
C LEU A 704 19.54 -1.12 -10.64
N PRO A 705 19.65 -1.58 -9.38
CA PRO A 705 20.17 -0.74 -8.29
C PRO A 705 21.60 -0.26 -8.55
N ALA A 706 21.89 0.99 -8.19
CA ALA A 706 23.23 1.56 -8.30
C ALA A 706 24.28 0.73 -7.54
N GLY A 707 25.39 0.45 -8.19
CA GLY A 707 26.48 -0.39 -7.69
C GLY A 707 26.07 -1.82 -7.33
N GLU A 708 24.93 -2.32 -7.82
CA GLU A 708 24.33 -3.59 -7.41
C GLU A 708 24.10 -3.73 -5.89
N LEU A 709 23.84 -2.64 -5.17
CA LEU A 709 23.65 -2.68 -3.72
C LEU A 709 22.22 -3.04 -3.31
N ILE A 710 22.06 -3.77 -2.21
CA ILE A 710 20.76 -4.03 -1.58
C ILE A 710 20.34 -2.78 -0.77
N GLY A 711 19.42 -2.00 -1.32
CA GLY A 711 18.88 -0.79 -0.68
C GLY A 711 17.76 -1.06 0.33
N ASP A 712 17.47 -0.10 1.20
CA ASP A 712 16.46 -0.24 2.28
C ASP A 712 15.04 -0.49 1.77
N TRP A 713 14.71 0.02 0.59
CA TRP A 713 13.44 -0.26 -0.09
C TRP A 713 13.28 -1.75 -0.41
N GLU A 714 14.35 -2.44 -0.81
CA GLU A 714 14.30 -3.89 -1.09
C GLU A 714 14.16 -4.68 0.21
N ARG A 715 14.68 -4.16 1.32
CA ARG A 715 14.51 -4.77 2.65
C ARG A 715 13.06 -4.74 3.09
N SER A 716 12.47 -3.54 2.99
CA SER A 716 11.09 -3.27 3.35
C SER A 716 10.14 -4.11 2.48
N ARG A 717 10.41 -4.17 1.17
CA ARG A 717 9.70 -5.01 0.20
C ARG A 717 9.75 -6.49 0.59
N ALA A 718 10.94 -7.02 0.89
CA ALA A 718 11.08 -8.43 1.27
C ALA A 718 10.28 -8.76 2.54
N ALA A 719 10.35 -7.90 3.56
CA ALA A 719 9.60 -8.06 4.80
C ALA A 719 8.08 -8.03 4.57
N TYR A 720 7.58 -7.06 3.79
CA TYR A 720 6.16 -6.96 3.43
C TYR A 720 5.65 -8.23 2.73
N ASN A 721 6.32 -8.63 1.64
CA ASN A 721 5.89 -9.77 0.82
C ASN A 721 5.88 -11.08 1.62
N THR A 722 6.91 -11.31 2.43
CA THR A 722 7.03 -12.54 3.23
C THR A 722 5.97 -12.60 4.33
N ARG A 723 5.72 -11.48 5.04
CA ARG A 723 4.70 -11.42 6.09
C ARG A 723 3.28 -11.59 5.54
N MET A 724 2.96 -10.95 4.40
CA MET A 724 1.69 -11.18 3.70
C MET A 724 1.44 -12.66 3.44
N MET A 725 2.42 -13.34 2.83
CA MET A 725 2.32 -14.77 2.50
C MET A 725 2.17 -15.66 3.74
N LEU A 726 2.94 -15.40 4.80
CA LEU A 726 2.87 -16.18 6.05
C LEU A 726 1.51 -16.05 6.74
N ILE A 727 0.92 -14.84 6.75
CA ILE A 727 -0.43 -14.62 7.29
C ILE A 727 -1.46 -15.39 6.45
N ALA A 728 -1.37 -15.32 5.12
CA ALA A 728 -2.26 -16.04 4.21
C ALA A 728 -2.24 -17.55 4.50
N PHE A 729 -1.04 -18.13 4.55
CA PHE A 729 -0.84 -19.54 4.82
C PHE A 729 -1.34 -19.94 6.19
N ALA A 730 -1.14 -19.13 7.23
CA ALA A 730 -1.62 -19.40 8.57
C ALA A 730 -3.15 -19.47 8.68
N HIS A 731 -3.88 -18.86 7.72
CA HIS A 731 -5.34 -18.85 7.67
C HIS A 731 -5.91 -19.71 6.53
N GLY A 732 -5.10 -20.65 6.01
CA GLY A 732 -5.58 -21.68 5.08
C GLY A 732 -5.81 -21.19 3.65
N VAL A 733 -5.10 -20.13 3.23
CA VAL A 733 -4.94 -19.82 1.80
C VAL A 733 -4.06 -20.91 1.18
N GLU A 734 -4.57 -21.52 0.11
CA GLU A 734 -3.93 -22.67 -0.56
C GLU A 734 -2.72 -22.23 -1.37
N GLU A 735 -2.82 -21.07 -2.02
CA GLU A 735 -1.76 -20.48 -2.86
C GLU A 735 -1.66 -18.98 -2.68
N PHE A 736 -0.42 -18.49 -2.71
CA PHE A 736 -0.12 -17.07 -2.69
C PHE A 736 0.71 -16.71 -3.92
N HIS A 737 0.16 -15.88 -4.79
CA HIS A 737 0.78 -15.47 -6.05
C HIS A 737 1.35 -14.07 -5.95
N HIS A 738 2.68 -13.99 -6.00
CA HIS A 738 3.36 -12.71 -5.95
C HIS A 738 3.27 -11.96 -7.28
N PHE A 739 2.97 -10.66 -7.25
CA PHE A 739 3.11 -9.78 -8.42
C PHE A 739 4.51 -9.16 -8.37
N SER A 740 5.42 -9.42 -9.33
CA SER A 740 5.31 -10.35 -10.48
C SER A 740 6.67 -10.86 -10.98
N MET A 741 6.69 -11.65 -12.06
CA MET A 741 7.86 -12.08 -12.83
C MET A 741 7.82 -11.46 -14.23
N ASP A 742 8.63 -10.43 -14.45
CA ASP A 742 8.93 -9.86 -15.77
C ASP A 742 10.45 -9.75 -15.91
N GLN A 743 11.06 -10.67 -16.66
CA GLN A 743 12.50 -10.77 -16.90
C GLN A 743 13.06 -9.61 -17.74
N SER A 744 12.18 -8.82 -18.36
CA SER A 744 12.52 -7.61 -19.12
C SER A 744 12.32 -6.32 -18.31
N ALA A 745 11.91 -6.41 -17.05
CA ALA A 745 11.59 -5.25 -16.24
C ALA A 745 12.80 -4.31 -16.09
N CYS A 746 12.55 -3.01 -16.23
CA CYS A 746 13.48 -1.94 -15.89
C CYS A 746 12.77 -0.86 -15.09
N GLY A 747 13.52 0.00 -14.39
CA GLY A 747 12.94 0.99 -13.48
C GLY A 747 12.37 0.38 -12.20
N THR A 748 11.41 1.09 -11.62
CA THR A 748 10.67 0.72 -10.42
C THR A 748 9.39 -0.01 -10.79
N GLY A 749 9.15 -1.19 -10.23
CA GLY A 749 7.94 -1.96 -10.48
C GLY A 749 7.82 -3.15 -9.54
N TRP A 750 6.81 -4.00 -9.76
CA TRP A 750 6.54 -5.16 -8.91
C TRP A 750 7.38 -6.40 -9.25
N SER A 751 8.15 -6.38 -10.35
CA SER A 751 8.92 -7.56 -10.79
C SER A 751 9.94 -8.01 -9.74
N MET A 752 10.02 -9.31 -9.46
CA MET A 752 10.92 -9.92 -8.46
C MET A 752 12.31 -10.25 -9.01
N ILE A 753 12.67 -9.67 -10.16
CA ILE A 753 13.95 -9.89 -10.81
C ILE A 753 14.76 -8.60 -10.89
N LEU A 754 16.07 -8.79 -10.96
CA LEU A 754 17.03 -7.79 -11.38
C LEU A 754 17.38 -8.03 -12.85
N MET A 755 17.65 -6.95 -13.57
CA MET A 755 17.88 -7.02 -15.01
C MET A 755 19.20 -7.73 -15.35
N GLY A 756 19.20 -8.47 -16.46
CA GLY A 756 20.34 -9.21 -16.97
C GLY A 756 21.20 -8.43 -17.97
N ASN A 757 22.37 -8.99 -18.27
CA ASN A 757 23.31 -8.53 -19.29
C ASN A 757 24.20 -9.70 -19.78
N PRO A 758 25.10 -9.49 -20.76
CA PRO A 758 25.95 -10.57 -21.25
C PRO A 758 26.90 -11.18 -20.20
N ALA A 759 27.31 -10.46 -19.15
CA ALA A 759 28.09 -11.06 -18.05
C ALA A 759 27.26 -12.00 -17.16
N THR A 760 25.93 -11.85 -17.16
CA THR A 760 24.97 -12.78 -16.53
C THR A 760 24.45 -13.81 -17.54
N GLY A 761 25.10 -13.97 -18.70
CA GLY A 761 24.66 -14.89 -19.75
C GLY A 761 23.30 -14.54 -20.34
N ASP A 762 22.98 -13.24 -20.37
CA ASP A 762 21.73 -12.64 -20.84
C ASP A 762 20.49 -13.11 -20.07
N LEU A 763 20.67 -13.50 -18.81
CA LEU A 763 19.61 -13.92 -17.90
C LEU A 763 19.35 -12.86 -16.84
N ALA A 764 18.07 -12.67 -16.53
CA ALA A 764 17.64 -11.97 -15.32
C ALA A 764 18.15 -12.69 -14.06
N ARG A 765 18.26 -11.97 -12.95
CA ARG A 765 18.72 -12.48 -11.66
C ARG A 765 17.61 -12.35 -10.60
N PRO A 766 17.56 -13.20 -9.57
CA PRO A 766 16.57 -13.08 -8.51
C PRO A 766 16.84 -11.85 -7.63
N ALA A 767 15.80 -11.07 -7.33
CA ALA A 767 15.89 -10.02 -6.32
C ALA A 767 15.92 -10.61 -4.89
N PRO A 768 16.48 -9.90 -3.89
CA PRO A 768 16.56 -10.37 -2.50
C PRO A 768 15.25 -10.91 -1.92
N VAL A 769 14.10 -10.34 -2.27
CA VAL A 769 12.78 -10.86 -1.85
C VAL A 769 12.59 -12.35 -2.17
N MET A 770 13.08 -12.85 -3.32
CA MET A 770 12.91 -14.27 -3.68
C MET A 770 13.64 -15.21 -2.72
N PHE A 771 14.76 -14.78 -2.13
CA PHE A 771 15.51 -15.59 -1.16
C PHE A 771 14.76 -15.72 0.18
N ALA A 772 14.13 -14.64 0.64
CA ALA A 772 13.29 -14.68 1.85
C ALA A 772 12.06 -15.59 1.67
N LEU A 773 11.41 -15.51 0.49
CA LEU A 773 10.31 -16.38 0.13
C LEU A 773 10.75 -17.85 0.04
N ARG A 774 11.92 -18.10 -0.56
CA ARG A 774 12.52 -19.45 -0.63
C ARG A 774 12.78 -20.03 0.76
N ASN A 775 13.32 -19.25 1.70
CA ASN A 775 13.52 -19.69 3.07
C ASN A 775 12.19 -20.08 3.74
N ALA A 776 11.18 -19.20 3.68
CA ALA A 776 9.85 -19.52 4.21
C ALA A 776 9.31 -20.83 3.60
N ALA A 777 9.43 -20.98 2.29
CA ALA A 777 8.96 -22.16 1.56
C ALA A 777 9.70 -23.45 1.95
N ASP A 778 11.02 -23.39 2.16
CA ASP A 778 11.82 -24.54 2.57
C ASP A 778 11.55 -25.02 4.00
N ARG A 779 11.08 -24.13 4.88
CA ARG A 779 10.72 -24.51 6.25
C ARG A 779 9.29 -25.04 6.29
N LEU A 780 8.35 -24.32 5.67
CA LEU A 780 6.93 -24.66 5.72
C LEU A 780 6.61 -25.88 4.84
N GLU A 781 7.17 -26.00 3.64
CA GLU A 781 6.74 -26.98 2.64
C GLU A 781 5.19 -27.05 2.52
N LYS A 782 4.60 -28.23 2.76
CA LYS A 782 3.15 -28.47 2.79
C LYS A 782 2.56 -28.38 4.21
N ALA A 783 3.27 -27.79 5.16
CA ALA A 783 2.81 -27.67 6.53
C ALA A 783 1.45 -26.96 6.61
N VAL A 784 0.58 -27.54 7.43
CA VAL A 784 -0.75 -27.03 7.69
C VAL A 784 -0.72 -26.09 8.90
N PRO A 785 -1.62 -25.09 8.97
CA PRO A 785 -1.72 -24.25 10.16
C PRO A 785 -2.03 -25.06 11.42
N ALA A 786 -1.29 -24.79 12.49
CA ALA A 786 -1.43 -25.44 13.80
C ALA A 786 -1.72 -24.45 14.94
N GLY A 787 -2.15 -23.23 14.58
CA GLY A 787 -2.58 -22.18 15.50
C GLY A 787 -1.59 -21.03 15.63
N ARG A 788 -1.91 -20.11 16.54
CA ARG A 788 -1.16 -18.88 16.79
C ARG A 788 -0.78 -18.80 18.28
N VAL A 789 0.39 -18.20 18.58
CA VAL A 789 0.74 -17.78 19.93
C VAL A 789 0.44 -16.29 20.07
N ARG A 790 -0.37 -15.91 21.06
CA ARG A 790 -0.72 -14.51 21.34
C ARG A 790 0.39 -13.85 22.15
N LEU A 791 1.26 -13.13 21.45
CA LEU A 791 2.41 -12.42 22.04
C LEU A 791 2.14 -10.93 22.23
N GLY A 792 0.88 -10.51 22.11
CA GLY A 792 0.46 -9.13 22.13
C GLY A 792 0.31 -8.56 20.72
N SER A 793 -0.46 -7.49 20.60
CA SER A 793 -0.94 -6.99 19.31
C SER A 793 0.15 -6.52 18.34
N ASP A 794 1.33 -6.15 18.86
CA ASP A 794 2.49 -5.67 18.07
C ASP A 794 3.36 -6.81 17.51
N TYR A 795 3.00 -8.06 17.83
CA TYR A 795 3.72 -9.26 17.44
C TYR A 795 2.79 -10.19 16.64
N ARG A 796 3.38 -11.05 15.83
CA ARG A 796 2.67 -12.18 15.21
C ARG A 796 3.52 -13.43 15.38
N CYS A 797 2.86 -14.53 15.73
CA CYS A 797 3.50 -15.83 15.86
C CYS A 797 2.55 -16.93 15.38
N TYR A 798 2.85 -17.50 14.21
CA TYR A 798 2.06 -18.58 13.63
C TYR A 798 2.84 -19.89 13.70
N ILE A 799 2.12 -20.96 14.06
CA ILE A 799 2.65 -22.32 14.13
C ILE A 799 2.14 -23.10 12.92
N PHE A 800 3.04 -23.82 12.27
CA PHE A 800 2.77 -24.70 11.16
C PHE A 800 3.23 -26.12 11.52
N ASP A 801 2.40 -27.11 11.21
CA ASP A 801 2.71 -28.52 11.42
C ASP A 801 2.98 -29.20 10.07
N ARG A 802 4.23 -29.62 9.86
CA ARG A 802 4.68 -30.35 8.68
C ARG A 802 4.49 -31.87 8.83
N GLY A 803 3.99 -32.33 9.98
CA GLY A 803 3.89 -33.72 10.38
C GLY A 803 5.16 -34.17 11.10
N ASP A 804 6.29 -34.14 10.40
CA ASP A 804 7.60 -34.53 10.93
C ASP A 804 8.23 -33.45 11.83
N ARG A 805 7.93 -32.18 11.57
CA ARG A 805 8.42 -31.02 12.32
C ARG A 805 7.37 -29.93 12.47
N ARG A 806 7.53 -29.10 13.49
CA ARG A 806 6.76 -27.87 13.69
C ARG A 806 7.64 -26.67 13.40
N VAL A 807 7.05 -25.68 12.73
CA VAL A 807 7.70 -24.42 12.40
C VAL A 807 6.91 -23.29 13.03
N ALA A 808 7.56 -22.43 13.79
CA ALA A 808 6.99 -21.13 14.17
C ALA A 808 7.61 -20.03 13.32
N ALA A 809 6.77 -19.16 12.76
CA ALA A 809 7.20 -17.89 12.17
C ALA A 809 6.80 -16.76 13.11
N LEU A 810 7.78 -15.97 13.57
CA LEU A 810 7.63 -14.95 14.62
C LEU A 810 8.26 -13.63 14.20
N TRP A 811 7.55 -12.52 14.37
CA TRP A 811 8.06 -11.17 14.13
C TRP A 811 7.39 -10.11 15.02
N LYS A 812 8.00 -8.92 15.08
CA LYS A 812 7.45 -7.71 15.69
C LYS A 812 7.21 -6.68 14.59
N TRP A 813 5.94 -6.45 14.25
CA TRP A 813 5.60 -5.57 13.12
C TRP A 813 5.47 -4.10 13.52
N ASN A 814 5.27 -3.80 14.81
CA ASN A 814 5.08 -2.45 15.31
C ASN A 814 6.04 -2.13 16.48
N GLY A 815 6.64 -0.94 16.50
CA GLY A 815 7.56 -0.47 17.53
C GLY A 815 9.01 -0.93 17.36
N LYS A 816 9.87 -0.58 18.34
CA LYS A 816 11.32 -0.83 18.29
C LYS A 816 11.67 -2.33 18.32
N PRO A 817 12.77 -2.76 17.65
CA PRO A 817 13.27 -4.13 17.73
C PRO A 817 13.49 -4.61 19.17
N VAL A 818 13.25 -5.89 19.43
CA VAL A 818 13.42 -6.54 20.74
C VAL A 818 14.34 -7.74 20.61
N ALA A 819 15.25 -7.91 21.57
CA ALA A 819 16.02 -9.14 21.71
C ALA A 819 15.35 -10.05 22.74
N ALA A 820 15.12 -11.31 22.37
CA ALA A 820 14.59 -12.34 23.25
C ALA A 820 15.51 -13.57 23.26
N ALA A 821 15.36 -14.43 24.27
CA ALA A 821 16.07 -15.70 24.36
C ALA A 821 15.08 -16.84 24.51
N LEU A 822 15.34 -17.96 23.84
CA LEU A 822 14.58 -19.18 24.04
C LEU A 822 14.72 -19.65 25.51
N PRO A 823 13.64 -20.19 26.12
CA PRO A 823 13.74 -20.83 27.42
C PRO A 823 14.78 -21.94 27.40
N GLU A 824 15.46 -22.15 28.54
CA GLU A 824 16.53 -23.16 28.66
C GLU A 824 16.10 -24.56 28.18
N GLN A 825 14.85 -24.95 28.42
CA GLN A 825 14.32 -26.26 28.01
C GLN A 825 14.17 -26.43 26.49
N ALA A 826 14.18 -25.32 25.74
CA ALA A 826 14.08 -25.29 24.27
C ALA A 826 15.46 -25.21 23.60
N VAL A 827 16.49 -24.75 24.31
CA VAL A 827 17.86 -24.65 23.79
C VAL A 827 18.35 -26.04 23.37
N GLY A 828 18.91 -26.15 22.17
CA GLY A 828 19.36 -27.43 21.58
C GLY A 828 18.25 -28.30 20.97
N LYS A 829 16.96 -28.03 21.27
CA LYS A 829 15.81 -28.71 20.65
C LYS A 829 15.18 -27.94 19.49
N VAL A 830 15.52 -26.66 19.37
CA VAL A 830 14.98 -25.74 18.37
C VAL A 830 16.12 -25.24 17.49
N ALA A 831 15.98 -25.42 16.18
CA ALA A 831 16.80 -24.74 15.20
C ALA A 831 16.20 -23.34 14.94
N VAL A 832 17.04 -22.32 14.99
CA VAL A 832 16.63 -20.93 14.71
C VAL A 832 17.20 -20.54 13.36
N PHE A 833 16.36 -19.97 12.49
CA PHE A 833 16.78 -19.42 11.21
C PHE A 833 16.38 -17.96 11.12
N ASP A 834 17.27 -17.15 10.56
CA ASP A 834 16.94 -15.76 10.25
C ASP A 834 15.98 -15.66 9.07
N PHE A 835 15.69 -14.41 8.70
CA PHE A 835 14.78 -14.06 7.61
C PHE A 835 15.18 -14.67 6.25
N MET A 836 16.49 -14.81 6.00
CA MET A 836 17.06 -15.27 4.75
C MET A 836 17.39 -16.78 4.73
N GLY A 837 17.24 -17.45 5.87
CA GLY A 837 17.45 -18.88 6.03
C GLY A 837 18.81 -19.26 6.58
N THR A 838 19.60 -18.28 7.04
CA THR A 838 20.86 -18.57 7.73
C THR A 838 20.54 -19.13 9.11
N ARG A 839 21.14 -20.28 9.45
CA ARG A 839 20.96 -20.91 10.76
C ARG A 839 21.72 -20.12 11.83
N LEU A 840 21.04 -19.74 12.91
CA LEU A 840 21.60 -18.96 14.01
C LEU A 840 22.02 -19.85 15.18
N ALA A 841 23.13 -19.48 15.83
CA ALA A 841 23.63 -20.15 17.03
C ALA A 841 23.03 -19.55 18.33
N GLY A 842 22.95 -20.35 19.39
CA GLY A 842 22.76 -19.86 20.76
C GLY A 842 21.33 -19.46 21.18
N GLY A 843 20.29 -19.79 20.40
CA GLY A 843 18.88 -19.63 20.82
C GLY A 843 18.43 -18.18 21.09
N ARG A 844 19.19 -17.19 20.63
CA ARG A 844 18.83 -15.77 20.71
C ARG A 844 17.99 -15.36 19.51
N LEU A 845 16.96 -14.55 19.74
CA LEU A 845 16.03 -14.07 18.74
C LEU A 845 16.12 -12.55 18.65
N GLY A 846 16.36 -12.01 17.45
CA GLY A 846 16.12 -10.60 17.15
C GLY A 846 14.73 -10.47 16.54
N LEU A 847 13.81 -9.80 17.23
CA LEU A 847 12.43 -9.62 16.81
C LEU A 847 12.22 -8.19 16.32
N ASP A 848 12.00 -8.07 15.03
CA ASP A 848 11.63 -6.86 14.32
C ASP A 848 10.69 -7.24 13.15
N GLU A 849 10.56 -6.38 12.15
CA GLU A 849 9.64 -6.58 11.02
C GLU A 849 10.02 -7.77 10.11
N TYR A 850 11.19 -8.39 10.30
CA TYR A 850 11.66 -9.51 9.50
C TYR A 850 11.42 -10.83 10.26
N PRO A 851 10.56 -11.74 9.75
CA PRO A 851 10.30 -13.03 10.38
C PRO A 851 11.55 -13.85 10.72
N VAL A 852 11.55 -14.39 11.93
CA VAL A 852 12.47 -15.44 12.39
C VAL A 852 11.71 -16.76 12.43
N TYR A 853 12.40 -17.85 12.08
CA TYR A 853 11.80 -19.18 12.02
C TYR A 853 12.39 -20.09 13.10
N LEU A 854 11.52 -20.77 13.84
CA LEU A 854 11.87 -21.78 14.82
C LEU A 854 11.42 -23.14 14.30
N GLU A 855 12.32 -24.10 14.15
CA GLU A 855 12.01 -25.44 13.66
C GLU A 855 12.36 -26.49 14.72
N THR A 856 11.44 -27.42 14.99
CA THR A 856 11.63 -28.46 16.02
C THR A 856 10.83 -29.72 15.72
N ALA A 857 11.27 -30.86 16.27
CA ALA A 857 10.51 -32.10 16.30
C ALA A 857 9.54 -32.17 17.50
N ALA A 858 9.59 -31.21 18.42
CA ALA A 858 8.65 -31.14 19.54
C ALA A 858 7.21 -30.94 19.06
N SER A 859 6.25 -31.27 19.92
CA SER A 859 4.84 -31.06 19.63
C SER A 859 4.51 -29.57 19.44
N ALA A 860 3.41 -29.28 18.76
CA ALA A 860 2.95 -27.90 18.57
C ALA A 860 2.68 -27.20 19.92
N ASP A 861 2.17 -27.94 20.92
CA ASP A 861 1.87 -27.38 22.23
C ASP A 861 3.13 -27.10 23.06
N GLU A 862 4.17 -27.95 22.97
CA GLU A 862 5.48 -27.66 23.56
C GLU A 862 6.08 -26.39 22.96
N LEU A 863 6.06 -26.26 21.62
CA LEU A 863 6.56 -25.08 20.93
C LEU A 863 5.79 -23.81 21.32
N LYS A 864 4.45 -23.86 21.34
CA LYS A 864 3.60 -22.75 21.81
C LYS A 864 3.94 -22.35 23.24
N ASN A 865 4.15 -23.33 24.14
CA ASN A 865 4.50 -23.08 25.53
C ASN A 865 5.87 -22.42 25.68
N TRP A 866 6.88 -22.85 24.91
CA TRP A 866 8.20 -22.20 24.92
C TRP A 866 8.13 -20.76 24.42
N ILE A 867 7.41 -20.51 23.32
CA ILE A 867 7.26 -19.17 22.74
C ILE A 867 6.44 -18.25 23.67
N GLY A 868 5.36 -18.75 24.28
CA GLY A 868 4.55 -17.99 25.24
C GLY A 868 5.28 -17.60 26.54
N LYS A 869 6.49 -18.12 26.75
CA LYS A 869 7.39 -17.80 27.87
C LYS A 869 8.49 -16.80 27.52
N LEU A 870 8.58 -16.37 26.26
CA LEU A 870 9.56 -15.34 25.87
C LEU A 870 9.36 -14.08 26.71
N ASP A 871 10.47 -13.55 27.23
CA ASP A 871 10.51 -12.20 27.77
C ASP A 871 10.62 -11.21 26.60
N LEU A 872 9.58 -10.41 26.44
CA LEU A 872 9.45 -9.41 25.38
C LEU A 872 9.68 -7.98 25.91
N GLY A 873 10.04 -7.84 27.19
CA GLY A 873 10.14 -6.54 27.86
C GLY A 873 8.81 -5.78 27.87
N ALA A 874 8.84 -4.51 27.48
CA ALA A 874 7.64 -3.66 27.44
C ALA A 874 6.70 -4.05 26.28
N VAL A 875 5.45 -4.34 26.62
CA VAL A 875 4.37 -4.69 25.68
C VAL A 875 3.23 -3.66 25.74
N ARG A 876 2.39 -3.63 24.70
CA ARG A 876 1.21 -2.76 24.64
C ARG A 876 0.29 -3.04 25.83
N GLN A 877 -0.18 -1.97 26.46
CA GLN A 877 -0.97 -2.01 27.69
C GLN A 877 -2.48 -2.13 27.39
N LEU A 878 -3.33 -2.22 28.44
CA LEU A 878 -4.78 -2.19 28.29
C LEU A 878 -5.24 -0.90 27.60
N GLU A 879 -6.13 -1.03 26.64
CA GLU A 879 -6.84 0.08 25.98
C GLU A 879 -8.30 0.07 26.41
N ALA A 880 -8.95 1.22 26.36
CA ALA A 880 -10.34 1.36 26.78
C ALA A 880 -11.14 2.12 25.72
N ALA A 881 -12.39 1.72 25.49
CA ALA A 881 -13.35 2.31 24.56
C ALA A 881 -14.73 2.43 25.22
N LEU A 882 -15.49 3.47 24.89
CA LEU A 882 -16.86 3.68 25.37
C LEU A 882 -17.88 3.11 24.41
N GLU A 883 -18.94 2.52 24.97
CA GLU A 883 -20.11 2.06 24.23
C GLU A 883 -21.40 2.43 24.98
N VAL A 884 -22.31 3.17 24.34
CA VAL A 884 -23.62 3.53 24.92
C VAL A 884 -24.57 2.33 24.84
N THR A 885 -25.33 2.02 25.89
CA THR A 885 -26.20 0.82 25.94
C THR A 885 -27.69 1.12 26.16
N GLY A 886 -28.07 2.38 26.41
CA GLY A 886 -29.47 2.77 26.57
C GLY A 886 -29.66 4.29 26.70
N SER A 887 -30.87 4.74 27.05
CA SER A 887 -31.11 6.16 27.35
C SER A 887 -30.42 6.61 28.65
N ASP A 888 -30.08 5.69 29.55
CA ASP A 888 -29.47 5.94 30.85
C ASP A 888 -28.34 4.96 31.22
N ALA A 889 -27.68 4.33 30.24
CA ALA A 889 -26.63 3.34 30.49
C ALA A 889 -25.50 3.36 29.45
N PHE A 890 -24.28 3.01 29.88
CA PHE A 890 -23.10 2.83 29.02
C PHE A 890 -22.13 1.79 29.61
N ARG A 891 -21.19 1.30 28.79
CA ARG A 891 -20.11 0.41 29.22
C ARG A 891 -18.75 0.86 28.71
N ILE A 892 -17.70 0.52 29.47
CA ILE A 892 -16.29 0.70 29.08
C ILE A 892 -15.74 -0.66 28.64
N ARG A 893 -15.45 -0.82 27.35
CA ARG A 893 -14.77 -2.00 26.78
C ARG A 893 -13.27 -1.84 26.91
N LEU A 894 -12.61 -2.79 27.56
CA LEU A 894 -11.17 -2.88 27.75
C LEU A 894 -10.59 -3.90 26.77
N PHE A 895 -9.54 -3.56 26.03
CA PHE A 895 -8.78 -4.47 25.16
C PHE A 895 -7.38 -4.70 25.71
N ASN A 896 -6.97 -5.97 25.83
CA ASN A 896 -5.65 -6.34 26.32
C ASN A 896 -4.65 -6.50 25.18
N GLY A 897 -3.87 -5.45 24.88
CA GLY A 897 -2.80 -5.50 23.87
C GLY A 897 -1.54 -6.28 24.27
N SER A 898 -1.46 -6.77 25.51
CA SER A 898 -0.25 -7.41 26.07
C SER A 898 -0.19 -8.91 25.75
N ASN A 899 0.90 -9.56 26.18
CA ASN A 899 1.10 -11.02 26.07
C ASN A 899 0.67 -11.81 27.33
N ARG A 900 0.03 -11.17 28.31
CA ARG A 900 -0.39 -11.80 29.58
C ARG A 900 -1.83 -11.44 29.91
N PRO A 901 -2.59 -12.30 30.62
CA PRO A 901 -3.91 -11.92 31.13
C PRO A 901 -3.81 -10.74 32.10
N VAL A 902 -4.79 -9.82 32.08
CA VAL A 902 -4.82 -8.64 32.95
C VAL A 902 -6.20 -8.50 33.60
N ALA A 903 -6.25 -8.46 34.95
CA ALA A 903 -7.44 -8.14 35.75
C ALA A 903 -7.30 -6.74 36.38
N GLY A 904 -8.37 -6.20 36.97
CA GLY A 904 -8.31 -4.88 37.59
C GLY A 904 -9.65 -4.23 37.90
N THR A 905 -9.64 -2.91 38.04
CA THR A 905 -10.84 -2.09 38.27
C THR A 905 -10.97 -0.94 37.28
N VAL A 906 -12.21 -0.53 37.01
CA VAL A 906 -12.56 0.70 36.28
C VAL A 906 -13.34 1.61 37.21
N LYS A 907 -12.90 2.85 37.33
CA LYS A 907 -13.52 3.89 38.16
C LYS A 907 -13.91 5.09 37.32
N VAL A 908 -15.18 5.48 37.35
CA VAL A 908 -15.67 6.74 36.77
C VAL A 908 -15.26 7.87 37.71
N LEU A 909 -14.40 8.77 37.23
CA LEU A 909 -13.86 9.88 38.02
C LEU A 909 -14.80 11.09 38.07
N THR A 910 -15.71 11.21 37.10
CA THR A 910 -16.66 12.33 37.02
C THR A 910 -17.85 12.10 37.96
N GLY A 911 -17.85 12.84 39.07
CA GLY A 911 -18.91 12.79 40.09
C GLY A 911 -20.28 13.15 39.53
N GLY A 912 -21.33 12.49 40.05
CA GLY A 912 -22.73 12.74 39.65
C GLY A 912 -23.12 12.21 38.26
N LEU A 913 -22.19 11.57 37.52
CA LEU A 913 -22.50 10.99 36.21
C LEU A 913 -23.31 9.70 36.34
N VAL A 914 -22.93 8.82 37.28
CA VAL A 914 -23.44 7.44 37.40
C VAL A 914 -24.22 7.19 38.69
N GLN A 915 -25.21 6.30 38.62
CA GLN A 915 -25.99 5.84 39.78
C GLN A 915 -25.16 4.85 40.61
N GLY A 916 -25.26 4.93 41.94
CA GLY A 916 -24.59 3.97 42.84
C GLY A 916 -23.07 4.12 42.87
N LYS A 917 -22.34 3.00 42.96
CA LYS A 917 -20.87 2.99 43.02
C LYS A 917 -20.31 3.23 41.62
N GLY A 918 -19.55 4.30 41.43
CA GLY A 918 -18.84 4.60 40.18
C GLY A 918 -17.56 3.78 39.97
N GLU A 919 -17.51 2.55 40.47
CA GLU A 919 -16.36 1.67 40.40
C GLU A 919 -16.82 0.22 40.21
N ALA A 920 -16.18 -0.49 39.28
CA ALA A 920 -16.46 -1.88 38.97
C ALA A 920 -15.16 -2.65 38.70
N ALA A 921 -15.05 -3.86 39.25
CA ALA A 921 -13.95 -4.78 38.92
C ALA A 921 -14.19 -5.47 37.58
N PHE A 922 -13.12 -5.80 36.87
CA PHE A 922 -13.15 -6.67 35.71
C PHE A 922 -12.25 -7.90 35.93
N PRO A 923 -12.70 -9.08 35.49
CA PRO A 923 -11.91 -10.31 35.60
C PRO A 923 -10.72 -10.28 34.64
N ALA A 924 -9.79 -11.23 34.80
CA ALA A 924 -8.65 -11.37 33.91
C ALA A 924 -9.08 -11.44 32.43
N ILE A 925 -8.64 -10.47 31.63
CA ILE A 925 -8.84 -10.39 30.19
C ILE A 925 -7.65 -11.08 29.53
N PRO A 926 -7.83 -12.17 28.77
CA PRO A 926 -6.73 -12.82 28.05
C PRO A 926 -6.02 -11.88 27.07
N ALA A 927 -4.80 -12.23 26.67
CA ALA A 927 -4.06 -11.50 25.64
C ALA A 927 -4.89 -11.38 24.35
N GLU A 928 -4.89 -10.18 23.77
CA GLU A 928 -5.60 -9.79 22.54
C GLU A 928 -7.13 -9.96 22.61
N GLU A 929 -7.73 -9.95 23.82
CA GLU A 929 -9.18 -10.00 24.00
C GLU A 929 -9.76 -8.71 24.59
N SER A 930 -11.09 -8.60 24.55
CA SER A 930 -11.82 -7.54 25.23
C SER A 930 -12.83 -8.04 26.27
N ARG A 931 -13.08 -7.21 27.29
CA ARG A 931 -14.22 -7.33 28.23
C ARG A 931 -14.79 -5.95 28.50
N ALA A 932 -16.05 -5.86 28.93
CA ALA A 932 -16.67 -4.57 29.23
C ALA A 932 -17.25 -4.54 30.64
N VAL A 933 -17.28 -3.35 31.24
CA VAL A 933 -17.93 -3.06 32.53
C VAL A 933 -19.00 -1.99 32.33
N GLU A 934 -20.18 -2.20 32.91
CA GLU A 934 -21.37 -1.37 32.68
C GLU A 934 -21.66 -0.41 33.84
N PHE A 935 -22.17 0.78 33.50
CA PHE A 935 -22.58 1.83 34.42
C PHE A 935 -23.93 2.42 33.98
N ARG A 936 -24.75 2.84 34.96
CA ARG A 936 -26.01 3.59 34.71
C ARG A 936 -25.83 5.06 35.01
N THR A 937 -26.42 5.94 34.22
CA THR A 937 -26.28 7.40 34.35
C THR A 937 -27.36 8.01 35.24
N VAL A 938 -27.05 9.13 35.89
CA VAL A 938 -28.01 9.89 36.69
C VAL A 938 -29.02 10.64 35.80
N ALA A 939 -28.58 11.08 34.62
CA ALA A 939 -29.41 11.78 33.63
C ALA A 939 -29.31 11.12 32.25
N GLY A 940 -30.35 11.28 31.43
CA GLY A 940 -30.45 10.70 30.10
C GLY A 940 -29.31 11.10 29.15
N ILE A 941 -28.99 10.24 28.20
CA ILE A 941 -28.01 10.46 27.13
C ILE A 941 -28.67 11.23 25.99
N ALA A 942 -27.94 12.12 25.31
CA ALA A 942 -28.45 12.93 24.21
C ALA A 942 -27.45 12.96 23.04
N PRO A 943 -27.82 13.49 21.86
CA PRO A 943 -26.87 13.72 20.76
C PRO A 943 -25.89 14.84 21.07
N ALA A 944 -26.12 15.55 22.18
CA ALA A 944 -25.23 16.55 22.71
C ALA A 944 -24.10 15.92 23.52
N ASP A 945 -23.02 16.65 23.47
CA ASP A 945 -21.70 16.26 23.85
C ASP A 945 -21.66 16.23 25.43
N ARG A 946 -21.12 15.18 26.09
CA ARG A 946 -21.01 15.07 27.58
C ARG A 946 -19.68 14.43 28.07
N PRO A 947 -18.70 15.25 28.55
CA PRO A 947 -17.36 14.82 28.95
C PRO A 947 -17.32 14.11 30.33
N PHE A 948 -16.47 13.09 30.53
CA PHE A 948 -16.27 12.23 31.72
C PHE A 948 -14.96 11.37 31.81
N GLU A 949 -14.11 11.57 32.80
CA GLU A 949 -12.90 10.73 32.88
C GLU A 949 -13.19 9.37 33.56
N VAL A 950 -12.52 8.31 33.09
CA VAL A 950 -12.41 7.03 33.80
C VAL A 950 -10.95 6.69 34.09
N GLU A 951 -10.73 5.95 35.17
CA GLU A 951 -9.44 5.37 35.53
C GLU A 951 -9.55 3.85 35.46
N VAL A 952 -8.63 3.21 34.74
CA VAL A 952 -8.48 1.76 34.68
C VAL A 952 -7.22 1.40 35.44
N THR A 953 -7.36 0.57 36.48
CA THR A 953 -6.25 0.14 37.33
C THR A 953 -6.05 -1.36 37.17
N PRO A 954 -5.01 -1.80 36.43
CA PRO A 954 -4.62 -3.21 36.40
C PRO A 954 -4.16 -3.67 37.79
N GLU A 955 -4.46 -4.91 38.18
CA GLU A 955 -3.92 -5.50 39.40
C GLU A 955 -2.38 -5.51 39.37
N GLY A 956 -1.74 -4.91 40.38
CA GLY A 956 -0.28 -4.78 40.46
C GLY A 956 0.35 -3.83 39.44
N GLY A 957 -0.45 -3.14 38.63
CA GLY A 957 -0.01 -2.15 37.64
C GLY A 957 -0.37 -0.72 38.03
N SER A 958 0.10 0.24 37.23
CA SER A 958 -0.20 1.66 37.43
C SER A 958 -1.59 2.02 36.87
N PRO A 959 -2.36 2.87 37.56
CA PRO A 959 -3.64 3.38 37.06
C PRO A 959 -3.45 4.19 35.78
N ARG A 960 -4.41 4.08 34.86
CA ARG A 960 -4.41 4.80 33.58
C ARG A 960 -5.73 5.51 33.38
N LYS A 961 -5.67 6.79 32.98
CA LYS A 961 -6.86 7.61 32.76
C LYS A 961 -7.24 7.63 31.28
N PHE A 962 -8.53 7.50 31.00
CA PHE A 962 -9.14 7.65 29.69
C PHE A 962 -10.29 8.65 29.80
N GLY A 963 -10.62 9.33 28.72
CA GLY A 963 -11.85 10.11 28.62
C GLY A 963 -12.47 9.83 27.25
N PHE A 964 -13.79 9.68 27.25
CA PHE A 964 -14.59 9.05 26.21
C PHE A 964 -15.41 9.93 25.31
N ASN A 965 -16.76 9.81 25.13
CA ASN A 965 -17.85 10.85 25.05
C ASN A 965 -19.20 10.22 25.25
N LEU A 966 -19.93 10.66 26.25
CA LEU A 966 -21.27 10.18 26.44
C LEU A 966 -22.30 10.94 25.59
N LYS A 967 -22.31 10.70 24.28
CA LYS A 967 -23.40 11.12 23.37
C LYS A 967 -23.87 10.01 22.45
N SER A 968 -25.13 10.13 22.03
CA SER A 968 -25.76 9.23 21.06
C SER A 968 -26.97 9.89 20.39
N ILE A 969 -27.26 9.50 19.15
CA ILE A 969 -28.60 9.68 18.56
C ILE A 969 -29.56 8.70 19.25
N LEU A 970 -30.67 9.20 19.76
CA LEU A 970 -31.74 8.37 20.32
C LEU A 970 -32.91 8.36 19.34
N VAL A 971 -33.27 7.18 18.86
CA VAL A 971 -34.31 7.02 17.83
C VAL A 971 -35.58 6.52 18.50
N PRO A 972 -36.68 7.30 18.51
CA PRO A 972 -37.93 6.89 19.13
C PRO A 972 -38.61 5.80 18.32
N LYS A 973 -39.28 4.87 19.03
CA LYS A 973 -40.23 3.97 18.36
C LYS A 973 -41.47 4.78 17.98
N LEU A 974 -41.86 4.74 16.71
CA LEU A 974 -43.01 5.49 16.19
C LEU A 974 -44.31 4.74 16.47
N ALA A 975 -45.31 5.44 17.01
CA ALA A 975 -46.66 4.89 17.21
C ALA A 975 -47.39 4.64 15.88
N LYS A 976 -47.02 5.39 14.82
CA LYS A 976 -47.55 5.26 13.46
C LYS A 976 -46.41 5.41 12.45
N ALA A 977 -46.32 4.48 11.49
CA ALA A 977 -45.36 4.54 10.40
C ALA A 977 -45.62 5.75 9.48
N PRO A 978 -44.58 6.51 9.08
CA PRO A 978 -44.71 7.61 8.13
C PRO A 978 -44.92 7.11 6.69
N MET A 979 -45.59 7.91 5.88
CA MET A 979 -45.75 7.72 4.45
C MET A 979 -44.49 8.22 3.75
N ILE A 980 -43.89 7.40 2.89
CA ILE A 980 -42.66 7.74 2.16
C ILE A 980 -43.04 8.36 0.80
N ASP A 981 -43.36 9.64 0.76
CA ASP A 981 -43.88 10.38 -0.41
C ASP A 981 -43.18 11.72 -0.71
N GLY A 982 -42.17 12.06 0.08
CA GLY A 982 -41.41 13.31 0.04
C GLY A 982 -42.04 14.45 0.86
N ASN A 983 -43.06 14.17 1.67
CA ASN A 983 -43.69 15.12 2.58
C ASN A 983 -43.41 14.76 4.05
N LEU A 984 -43.18 15.75 4.91
CA LEU A 984 -42.80 15.55 6.32
C LEU A 984 -43.93 15.85 7.31
N ASP A 985 -45.15 16.12 6.84
CA ASP A 985 -46.30 16.51 7.67
C ASP A 985 -46.71 15.44 8.70
N ASP A 986 -46.48 14.16 8.42
CA ASP A 986 -46.84 13.03 9.28
C ASP A 986 -45.69 12.53 10.17
N TRP A 987 -44.51 13.14 10.08
CA TRP A 987 -43.39 12.85 10.96
C TRP A 987 -43.56 13.53 12.33
N PRO A 988 -43.05 12.92 13.41
CA PRO A 988 -43.05 13.57 14.73
C PRO A 988 -42.41 14.96 14.68
N GLN A 989 -43.06 15.94 15.32
CA GLN A 989 -42.60 17.33 15.43
C GLN A 989 -41.36 17.49 16.35
N ALA A 990 -40.70 16.40 16.72
CA ALA A 990 -39.46 16.43 17.48
C ALA A 990 -38.40 17.27 16.75
N ALA A 991 -37.54 17.95 17.51
CA ALA A 991 -36.50 18.78 16.93
C ALA A 991 -35.54 17.91 16.07
N PRO A 992 -35.40 18.19 14.76
CA PRO A 992 -34.51 17.42 13.89
C PRO A 992 -33.04 17.66 14.26
N VAL A 993 -32.18 16.69 13.99
CA VAL A 993 -30.73 16.92 13.99
C VAL A 993 -30.43 17.83 12.80
N ARG A 994 -29.88 19.03 13.03
CA ARG A 994 -29.61 20.02 11.97
C ARG A 994 -28.13 19.98 11.56
N LEU A 995 -27.88 19.96 10.26
CA LEU A 995 -26.57 20.18 9.63
C LEU A 995 -26.59 21.52 8.91
N THR A 996 -25.47 22.22 8.97
CA THR A 996 -25.25 23.54 8.37
C THR A 996 -23.86 23.56 7.74
N SER A 997 -23.45 24.68 7.18
CA SER A 997 -22.08 24.86 6.68
C SER A 997 -20.98 24.63 7.73
N ALA A 998 -21.30 24.66 9.04
CA ALA A 998 -20.38 24.25 10.11
C ALA A 998 -19.99 22.77 10.05
N GLN A 999 -20.82 21.95 9.40
CA GLN A 999 -20.63 20.51 9.17
C GLN A 999 -20.17 20.21 7.72
N ALA A 1000 -19.77 21.21 6.95
CA ALA A 1000 -19.38 21.03 5.55
C ALA A 1000 -17.92 20.59 5.38
N VAL A 1001 -17.68 19.61 4.52
CA VAL A 1001 -16.38 19.34 3.89
C VAL A 1001 -16.42 19.87 2.46
N LYS A 1002 -15.47 20.75 2.14
CA LYS A 1002 -15.45 21.50 0.88
C LYS A 1002 -14.29 21.00 0.02
N LEU A 1003 -14.58 20.38 -1.13
CA LEU A 1003 -13.55 19.94 -2.09
C LEU A 1003 -12.96 21.11 -2.90
N ALA A 1004 -13.76 22.16 -3.05
CA ALA A 1004 -13.37 23.47 -3.55
C ALA A 1004 -14.07 24.54 -2.70
N PRO A 1005 -13.59 25.80 -2.67
CA PRO A 1005 -14.27 26.89 -1.98
C PRO A 1005 -15.74 26.99 -2.39
N TRP A 1006 -16.64 26.89 -1.41
CA TRP A 1006 -18.08 27.08 -1.62
C TRP A 1006 -18.38 28.55 -1.86
N THR A 1007 -19.27 28.84 -2.79
CA THR A 1007 -19.84 30.17 -2.99
C THR A 1007 -20.88 30.45 -1.90
N PRO A 1008 -21.33 31.72 -1.75
CA PRO A 1008 -22.42 32.04 -0.82
C PRO A 1008 -23.71 31.24 -1.04
N GLN A 1009 -23.92 30.67 -2.24
CA GLN A 1009 -25.06 29.81 -2.50
C GLN A 1009 -24.91 28.44 -1.84
N GLU A 1010 -23.75 27.79 -1.97
CA GLU A 1010 -23.50 26.52 -1.29
C GLU A 1010 -23.39 26.69 0.24
N ASP A 1011 -22.83 27.81 0.72
CA ASP A 1011 -22.72 28.10 2.16
C ASP A 1011 -24.05 28.29 2.90
N ARG A 1012 -25.14 28.53 2.17
CA ARG A 1012 -26.49 28.64 2.73
C ARG A 1012 -27.22 27.29 2.80
N ILE A 1013 -26.65 26.22 2.25
CA ILE A 1013 -27.26 24.90 2.29
C ILE A 1013 -27.25 24.40 3.74
N ASP A 1014 -28.44 24.05 4.22
CA ASP A 1014 -28.68 23.38 5.49
C ASP A 1014 -29.37 22.03 5.25
N ALA A 1015 -29.33 21.14 6.24
CA ALA A 1015 -30.08 19.88 6.21
C ALA A 1015 -30.73 19.59 7.57
N GLY A 1016 -31.99 19.15 7.58
CA GLY A 1016 -32.68 18.67 8.78
C GLY A 1016 -32.94 17.18 8.73
N LEU A 1017 -32.42 16.43 9.70
CA LEU A 1017 -32.51 14.97 9.79
C LEU A 1017 -33.54 14.57 10.86
N ARG A 1018 -34.48 13.70 10.48
CA ARG A 1018 -35.45 13.08 11.38
C ARG A 1018 -35.26 11.57 11.36
N PHE A 1019 -35.39 10.96 12.53
CA PHE A 1019 -35.25 9.52 12.72
C PHE A 1019 -36.48 8.97 13.42
N GLY A 1020 -36.83 7.74 13.07
CA GLY A 1020 -37.82 6.95 13.78
C GLY A 1020 -37.55 5.47 13.53
N TRP A 1021 -38.13 4.60 14.34
CA TRP A 1021 -38.11 3.18 14.05
C TRP A 1021 -39.43 2.53 14.43
N ASP A 1022 -39.75 1.41 13.80
CA ASP A 1022 -40.74 0.45 14.28
C ASP A 1022 -40.18 -0.97 14.12
N ASP A 1023 -40.99 -1.99 14.38
CA ASP A 1023 -40.51 -3.38 14.35
C ASP A 1023 -40.07 -3.84 12.94
N ASP A 1024 -40.40 -3.07 11.89
CA ASP A 1024 -40.13 -3.38 10.49
C ASP A 1024 -39.08 -2.47 9.84
N PHE A 1025 -39.01 -1.18 10.19
CA PHE A 1025 -38.18 -0.19 9.51
C PHE A 1025 -37.41 0.73 10.46
N LEU A 1026 -36.19 1.08 10.04
CA LEU A 1026 -35.48 2.27 10.49
C LEU A 1026 -35.75 3.40 9.48
N TYR A 1027 -36.30 4.51 9.96
CA TYR A 1027 -36.70 5.64 9.14
C TYR A 1027 -35.67 6.78 9.21
N LEU A 1028 -35.37 7.38 8.06
CA LEU A 1028 -34.56 8.58 7.92
C LEU A 1028 -35.22 9.54 6.94
N ALA A 1029 -35.52 10.76 7.38
CA ALA A 1029 -35.88 11.86 6.50
C ALA A 1029 -34.81 12.96 6.55
N VAL A 1030 -34.44 13.49 5.39
CA VAL A 1030 -33.47 14.59 5.24
C VAL A 1030 -34.07 15.69 4.37
N GLU A 1031 -34.32 16.84 4.97
CA GLU A 1031 -34.76 18.05 4.28
C GLU A 1031 -33.55 18.94 3.97
N VAL A 1032 -33.20 19.14 2.70
CA VAL A 1032 -32.02 19.89 2.25
C VAL A 1032 -32.42 21.25 1.67
N GLY A 1033 -31.81 22.33 2.18
CA GLY A 1033 -31.97 23.70 1.71
C GLY A 1033 -31.29 24.01 0.37
N LYS A 1034 -31.59 23.25 -0.68
CA LYS A 1034 -31.08 23.47 -2.04
C LYS A 1034 -32.20 23.27 -3.06
N ALA A 1035 -32.37 24.26 -3.93
CA ALA A 1035 -33.31 24.20 -5.05
C ALA A 1035 -32.68 23.42 -6.23
N GLY A 1036 -33.30 22.30 -6.60
CA GLY A 1036 -32.88 21.46 -7.72
C GLY A 1036 -31.86 20.37 -7.37
N VAL A 1037 -31.82 19.33 -8.21
CA VAL A 1037 -30.98 18.15 -8.06
C VAL A 1037 -30.14 17.97 -9.33
N VAL A 1038 -28.82 17.87 -9.17
CA VAL A 1038 -27.88 17.55 -10.25
C VAL A 1038 -27.52 16.06 -10.15
N GLU A 1039 -28.00 15.27 -11.11
CA GLU A 1039 -27.69 13.85 -11.20
C GLU A 1039 -26.25 13.59 -11.72
N ASN A 1040 -25.63 12.47 -11.31
CA ASN A 1040 -24.36 12.04 -11.90
C ASN A 1040 -24.64 11.27 -13.21
N PRO A 1041 -24.05 11.63 -14.36
CA PRO A 1041 -24.32 10.99 -15.66
C PRO A 1041 -23.74 9.58 -15.86
N VAL A 1042 -22.95 9.05 -14.92
CA VAL A 1042 -22.24 7.75 -15.11
C VAL A 1042 -23.16 6.54 -14.90
N GLY A 1043 -23.95 6.55 -13.82
CA GLY A 1043 -24.76 5.40 -13.39
C GLY A 1043 -25.11 5.46 -11.91
N PRO A 1044 -25.99 4.55 -11.42
CA PRO A 1044 -26.44 4.53 -10.02
C PRO A 1044 -25.32 4.19 -9.02
N SER A 1045 -24.27 3.45 -9.42
CA SER A 1045 -23.07 3.27 -8.57
C SER A 1045 -22.25 4.57 -8.42
N GLY A 1046 -22.58 5.61 -9.19
CA GLY A 1046 -21.95 6.92 -9.16
C GLY A 1046 -22.75 7.98 -8.41
N LEU A 1047 -23.86 7.66 -7.73
CA LEU A 1047 -24.74 8.67 -7.09
C LEU A 1047 -23.99 9.69 -6.20
N TRP A 1048 -22.91 9.28 -5.55
CA TRP A 1048 -22.04 10.14 -4.73
C TRP A 1048 -21.42 11.33 -5.48
N GLY A 1049 -21.34 11.27 -6.81
CA GLY A 1049 -20.85 12.36 -7.66
C GLY A 1049 -21.90 13.43 -7.98
N GLY A 1050 -23.18 13.19 -7.69
CA GLY A 1050 -24.30 14.12 -7.87
C GLY A 1050 -24.77 14.73 -6.54
N ASP A 1051 -25.93 15.39 -6.57
CA ASP A 1051 -26.69 15.70 -5.36
C ASP A 1051 -27.35 14.42 -4.84
N SER A 1052 -26.95 14.00 -3.65
CA SER A 1052 -27.36 12.71 -3.07
C SER A 1052 -27.12 12.67 -1.58
N LEU A 1053 -27.64 11.65 -0.91
CA LEU A 1053 -27.22 11.22 0.41
C LEU A 1053 -26.21 10.08 0.28
N GLN A 1054 -25.24 10.00 1.18
CA GLN A 1054 -24.56 8.75 1.50
C GLN A 1054 -24.79 8.41 2.97
N ILE A 1055 -25.16 7.17 3.26
CA ILE A 1055 -25.53 6.68 4.58
C ILE A 1055 -24.62 5.49 4.91
N ALA A 1056 -24.07 5.43 6.11
CA ALA A 1056 -23.25 4.30 6.53
C ALA A 1056 -23.61 3.83 7.94
N PHE A 1057 -23.51 2.52 8.14
CA PHE A 1057 -23.74 1.85 9.42
C PHE A 1057 -22.51 1.03 9.78
N ASP A 1058 -22.12 1.06 11.05
CA ASP A 1058 -21.22 0.12 11.71
C ASP A 1058 -22.06 -0.60 12.80
N PRO A 1059 -22.76 -1.69 12.43
CA PRO A 1059 -23.72 -2.37 13.29
C PRO A 1059 -23.11 -2.93 14.58
N LEU A 1060 -21.84 -3.37 14.55
CA LEU A 1060 -21.21 -4.02 15.70
C LEU A 1060 -20.40 -3.05 16.57
N ARG A 1061 -20.15 -1.83 16.09
CA ARG A 1061 -19.34 -0.79 16.76
C ARG A 1061 -17.90 -1.25 17.01
N ASN A 1062 -17.38 -2.08 16.12
CA ASN A 1062 -16.08 -2.74 16.24
C ASN A 1062 -14.95 -1.90 15.63
N ALA A 1063 -15.24 -0.95 14.73
CA ALA A 1063 -14.21 -0.08 14.16
C ALA A 1063 -13.52 0.74 15.25
N THR A 1064 -12.19 0.78 15.26
CA THR A 1064 -11.46 1.78 16.04
C THR A 1064 -11.41 3.09 15.25
N LYS A 1065 -11.10 4.24 15.86
CA LYS A 1065 -11.10 5.57 15.20
C LYS A 1065 -10.04 5.75 14.09
N GLU A 1066 -9.39 4.66 13.74
CA GLU A 1066 -7.96 4.50 13.57
C GLU A 1066 -7.73 3.47 12.48
N LEU A 1067 -8.61 2.47 12.46
CA LEU A 1067 -8.87 1.60 11.35
C LEU A 1067 -9.37 2.40 10.13
N GLN A 1068 -8.72 2.14 8.99
CA GLN A 1068 -9.06 2.70 7.68
C GLN A 1068 -9.83 1.68 6.85
N GLY A 1069 -10.83 2.15 6.12
CA GLY A 1069 -11.73 1.31 5.33
C GLY A 1069 -12.91 0.78 6.14
N TYR A 1070 -13.87 0.23 5.41
CA TYR A 1070 -15.01 -0.48 6.00
C TYR A 1070 -14.61 -1.91 6.35
N GLN A 1071 -15.15 -2.42 7.45
CA GLN A 1071 -15.08 -3.81 7.87
C GLN A 1071 -16.18 -4.62 7.20
N ASP A 1072 -16.11 -5.93 7.36
CA ASP A 1072 -17.06 -6.86 6.75
C ASP A 1072 -18.49 -6.78 7.33
N ASP A 1073 -18.70 -6.08 8.44
CA ASP A 1073 -20.02 -5.81 9.03
C ASP A 1073 -20.60 -4.44 8.65
N ASP A 1074 -19.81 -3.59 8.00
CA ASP A 1074 -20.21 -2.22 7.70
C ASP A 1074 -21.11 -2.09 6.46
N TYR A 1075 -21.90 -1.03 6.44
CA TYR A 1075 -22.76 -0.64 5.33
C TYR A 1075 -22.36 0.70 4.72
N GLU A 1076 -22.59 0.82 3.42
CA GLU A 1076 -22.63 2.12 2.74
C GLU A 1076 -23.75 2.09 1.69
N PHE A 1077 -24.66 3.06 1.80
CA PHE A 1077 -25.71 3.35 0.85
C PHE A 1077 -25.49 4.73 0.23
N ALA A 1078 -25.94 4.92 -1.00
CA ALA A 1078 -26.13 6.22 -1.63
C ALA A 1078 -27.60 6.34 -2.06
N ALA A 1079 -28.23 7.49 -1.82
CA ALA A 1079 -29.62 7.75 -2.22
C ALA A 1079 -29.70 9.06 -3.02
N GLY A 1080 -30.24 9.03 -4.22
CA GLY A 1080 -30.32 10.21 -5.08
C GLY A 1080 -31.29 10.01 -6.24
N LEU A 1081 -31.43 11.03 -7.09
CA LEU A 1081 -32.16 10.87 -8.35
C LEU A 1081 -31.26 10.23 -9.39
N TRP A 1082 -31.82 9.27 -10.12
CA TRP A 1082 -31.25 8.73 -11.35
C TRP A 1082 -32.36 8.60 -12.39
N GLN A 1083 -32.17 9.23 -13.54
CA GLN A 1083 -33.17 9.38 -14.60
C GLN A 1083 -34.51 9.93 -14.06
N GLY A 1084 -34.44 10.94 -13.18
CA GLY A 1084 -35.60 11.58 -12.57
C GLY A 1084 -36.35 10.73 -11.54
N ARG A 1085 -35.81 9.57 -11.12
CA ARG A 1085 -36.45 8.69 -10.13
C ARG A 1085 -35.59 8.53 -8.87
N PRO A 1086 -36.20 8.43 -7.68
CA PRO A 1086 -35.48 8.05 -6.47
C PRO A 1086 -34.83 6.67 -6.61
N VAL A 1087 -33.53 6.58 -6.33
CA VAL A 1087 -32.76 5.34 -6.33
C VAL A 1087 -31.92 5.29 -5.06
N VAL A 1088 -31.92 4.12 -4.40
CA VAL A 1088 -31.00 3.77 -3.33
C VAL A 1088 -30.05 2.68 -3.85
N TYR A 1089 -28.75 2.93 -3.74
CA TYR A 1089 -27.68 2.02 -4.13
C TYR A 1089 -26.87 1.61 -2.90
N MET A 1090 -26.62 0.33 -2.69
CA MET A 1090 -25.82 -0.21 -1.59
C MET A 1090 -24.42 -0.60 -2.12
N HIS A 1091 -23.40 0.13 -1.68
CA HIS A 1091 -21.99 -0.07 -2.00
C HIS A 1091 -21.34 -1.13 -1.12
N ARG A 1092 -21.75 -1.19 0.15
CA ARG A 1092 -21.24 -2.11 1.17
C ARG A 1092 -22.39 -2.61 2.04
N ALA A 1093 -22.25 -3.83 2.53
CA ALA A 1093 -23.24 -4.46 3.39
C ALA A 1093 -22.59 -5.43 4.36
N ALA A 1094 -23.19 -5.58 5.54
CA ALA A 1094 -22.75 -6.58 6.51
C ALA A 1094 -22.81 -7.99 5.93
N ALA A 1095 -21.70 -8.70 6.11
CA ALA A 1095 -21.56 -10.11 5.84
C ALA A 1095 -22.70 -10.89 6.49
N ALA A 1096 -23.23 -11.86 5.74
CA ALA A 1096 -24.36 -12.65 6.21
C ALA A 1096 -23.99 -13.51 7.44
N LEU A 1097 -22.71 -13.70 7.76
CA LEU A 1097 -22.21 -14.44 8.93
C LEU A 1097 -22.79 -13.91 10.25
N TYR A 1098 -23.09 -12.62 10.32
CA TYR A 1098 -23.53 -11.98 11.55
C TYR A 1098 -25.01 -12.21 11.89
N ASP A 1099 -25.85 -12.50 10.89
CA ASP A 1099 -27.31 -12.54 11.06
C ASP A 1099 -28.03 -13.57 10.19
N SER A 1100 -27.31 -14.35 9.41
CA SER A 1100 -27.86 -15.29 8.43
C SER A 1100 -28.64 -14.68 7.26
N VAL A 1101 -28.56 -13.36 7.04
CA VAL A 1101 -29.32 -12.66 5.99
C VAL A 1101 -28.41 -12.25 4.83
N ASP A 1102 -28.78 -12.67 3.61
CA ASP A 1102 -28.09 -12.27 2.39
C ASP A 1102 -28.54 -10.87 1.95
N LYS A 1103 -27.57 -9.99 1.69
CA LYS A 1103 -27.82 -8.58 1.40
C LYS A 1103 -27.20 -8.22 0.05
N GLN A 1104 -28.09 -7.87 -0.88
CA GLN A 1104 -27.74 -7.62 -2.27
C GLN A 1104 -27.11 -6.24 -2.46
N LEU A 1105 -25.84 -6.18 -2.86
CA LEU A 1105 -25.21 -4.94 -3.32
C LEU A 1105 -25.85 -4.44 -4.62
N GLY A 1106 -25.72 -3.14 -4.91
CA GLY A 1106 -26.33 -2.51 -6.08
C GLY A 1106 -27.60 -1.74 -5.76
N VAL A 1107 -28.52 -1.60 -6.71
CA VAL A 1107 -29.81 -0.92 -6.49
C VAL A 1107 -30.67 -1.74 -5.54
N VAL A 1108 -31.21 -1.12 -4.49
CA VAL A 1108 -31.98 -1.81 -3.43
C VAL A 1108 -33.40 -1.24 -3.30
N PRO A 1109 -34.38 -1.73 -4.09
CA PRO A 1109 -35.76 -1.23 -4.07
C PRO A 1109 -36.51 -1.48 -2.74
N ALA A 1110 -36.00 -2.39 -1.90
CA ALA A 1110 -36.59 -2.71 -0.62
C ALA A 1110 -36.45 -1.56 0.40
N VAL A 1111 -35.49 -0.65 0.21
CA VAL A 1111 -35.48 0.63 0.91
C VAL A 1111 -36.54 1.50 0.25
N LYS A 1112 -37.67 1.73 0.93
CA LYS A 1112 -38.68 2.65 0.41
C LYS A 1112 -38.05 4.04 0.36
N SER A 1113 -38.16 4.71 -0.78
CA SER A 1113 -37.52 6.01 -0.96
C SER A 1113 -38.40 6.99 -1.74
N ALA A 1114 -38.45 8.24 -1.28
CA ALA A 1114 -39.04 9.36 -2.01
C ALA A 1114 -38.06 10.54 -2.02
N ILE A 1115 -37.98 11.24 -3.16
CA ILE A 1115 -37.20 12.47 -3.30
C ILE A 1115 -38.08 13.50 -3.99
N ARG A 1116 -38.37 14.61 -3.30
CA ARG A 1116 -39.26 15.68 -3.78
C ARG A 1116 -38.57 17.02 -3.66
N VAL A 1117 -38.64 17.82 -4.73
CA VAL A 1117 -38.20 19.22 -4.72
C VAL A 1117 -39.43 20.10 -4.57
N GLU A 1118 -39.52 20.85 -3.47
CA GLU A 1118 -40.65 21.73 -3.18
C GLU A 1118 -40.19 22.94 -2.36
N ASN A 1119 -40.75 24.12 -2.64
CA ASN A 1119 -40.47 25.36 -1.90
C ASN A 1119 -38.97 25.70 -1.74
N GLY A 1120 -38.16 25.37 -2.76
CA GLY A 1120 -36.72 25.61 -2.73
C GLY A 1120 -35.92 24.62 -1.87
N ARG A 1121 -36.55 23.53 -1.41
CA ARG A 1121 -35.92 22.46 -0.65
C ARG A 1121 -36.05 21.12 -1.38
N THR A 1122 -35.12 20.22 -1.10
CA THR A 1122 -35.14 18.84 -1.57
C THR A 1122 -35.32 17.93 -0.36
N VAL A 1123 -36.44 17.21 -0.29
CA VAL A 1123 -36.76 16.27 0.78
C VAL A 1123 -36.43 14.86 0.32
N TYR A 1124 -35.66 14.15 1.12
CA TYR A 1124 -35.39 12.73 0.99
C TYR A 1124 -36.10 12.00 2.13
N GLU A 1125 -36.85 10.96 1.83
CA GLU A 1125 -37.39 10.03 2.82
C GLU A 1125 -36.94 8.62 2.51
N LEU A 1126 -36.47 7.91 3.52
CA LEU A 1126 -35.94 6.56 3.43
C LEU A 1126 -36.51 5.69 4.56
N ALA A 1127 -37.03 4.52 4.22
CA ALA A 1127 -37.38 3.49 5.20
C ALA A 1127 -36.52 2.24 4.94
N PHE A 1128 -35.52 2.03 5.80
CA PHE A 1128 -34.63 0.88 5.73
C PHE A 1128 -35.28 -0.31 6.45
N PRO A 1129 -35.65 -1.39 5.73
CA PRO A 1129 -36.22 -2.56 6.38
C PRO A 1129 -35.21 -3.21 7.33
N ARG A 1130 -35.69 -3.85 8.39
CA ARG A 1130 -34.87 -4.53 9.43
C ARG A 1130 -33.73 -5.39 8.88
N LEU A 1131 -33.94 -6.04 7.73
CA LEU A 1131 -32.97 -6.93 7.10
C LEU A 1131 -31.77 -6.20 6.48
N LEU A 1132 -31.92 -4.93 6.12
CA LEU A 1132 -30.88 -4.10 5.50
C LEU A 1132 -30.10 -3.23 6.49
N VAL A 1133 -30.39 -3.38 7.78
CA VAL A 1133 -29.61 -2.79 8.88
C VAL A 1133 -29.01 -3.85 9.81
N SER A 1134 -29.53 -5.08 9.75
CA SER A 1134 -29.04 -6.24 10.50
C SER A 1134 -27.51 -6.48 10.33
N PRO A 1135 -26.72 -6.93 11.32
CA PRO A 1135 -27.10 -7.53 12.60
C PRO A 1135 -27.63 -6.54 13.64
N PHE A 1136 -27.74 -5.24 13.32
CA PHE A 1136 -28.48 -4.31 14.14
C PHE A 1136 -29.96 -4.72 14.24
N ARG A 1137 -30.44 -4.87 15.47
CA ARG A 1137 -31.81 -5.33 15.74
C ARG A 1137 -32.72 -4.13 15.93
N LEU A 1138 -33.85 -4.08 15.23
CA LEU A 1138 -34.91 -3.10 15.48
C LEU A 1138 -35.67 -3.49 16.76
N GLN A 1139 -35.04 -3.20 17.89
CA GLN A 1139 -35.51 -3.45 19.25
C GLN A 1139 -34.99 -2.35 20.15
N ALA A 1140 -35.82 -1.92 21.12
CA ALA A 1140 -35.40 -0.98 22.14
C ALA A 1140 -34.10 -1.43 22.85
N GLY A 1141 -33.15 -0.51 23.00
CA GLY A 1141 -31.83 -0.73 23.57
C GLY A 1141 -30.75 -1.17 22.57
N SER A 1142 -31.10 -1.56 21.34
CA SER A 1142 -30.12 -1.85 20.31
C SER A 1142 -29.32 -0.60 19.94
N ALA A 1143 -28.02 -0.79 19.68
CA ALA A 1143 -27.09 0.27 19.32
C ALA A 1143 -26.27 -0.10 18.08
N MET A 1144 -26.06 0.85 17.19
CA MET A 1144 -25.08 0.78 16.11
C MET A 1144 -24.38 2.12 15.97
N ARG A 1145 -23.26 2.15 15.26
CA ARG A 1145 -22.67 3.39 14.79
C ARG A 1145 -23.29 3.78 13.45
N PHE A 1146 -23.53 5.07 13.28
CA PHE A 1146 -24.22 5.64 12.13
C PHE A 1146 -23.51 6.92 11.65
N SER A 1147 -23.57 7.16 10.34
CA SER A 1147 -23.34 8.47 9.76
C SER A 1147 -24.16 8.66 8.49
N VAL A 1148 -24.41 9.91 8.13
CA VAL A 1148 -24.98 10.31 6.84
C VAL A 1148 -24.30 11.60 6.38
N LEU A 1149 -24.10 11.74 5.08
CA LEU A 1149 -23.71 12.99 4.44
C LEU A 1149 -24.64 13.35 3.29
N VAL A 1150 -24.72 14.64 3.00
CA VAL A 1150 -25.46 15.27 1.90
C VAL A 1150 -24.43 15.77 0.90
N ASN A 1151 -24.31 15.09 -0.24
CA ASN A 1151 -23.47 15.52 -1.34
C ASN A 1151 -24.05 16.74 -2.04
N VAL A 1152 -23.15 17.67 -2.38
CA VAL A 1152 -23.49 18.90 -3.10
C VAL A 1152 -22.75 18.90 -4.43
N ASN A 1153 -23.48 18.89 -5.54
CA ASN A 1153 -22.96 19.10 -6.89
C ASN A 1153 -23.41 20.45 -7.43
N ASN A 1154 -22.49 21.23 -8.00
CA ASN A 1154 -22.75 22.59 -8.48
C ASN A 1154 -22.86 22.71 -10.01
N GLY A 1155 -23.09 21.58 -10.71
CA GLY A 1155 -23.16 21.50 -12.16
C GLY A 1155 -21.80 21.36 -12.85
N LYS A 1156 -20.68 21.60 -12.15
CA LYS A 1156 -19.31 21.33 -12.65
C LYS A 1156 -18.71 20.05 -12.08
N GLY A 1157 -19.41 19.40 -11.16
CA GLY A 1157 -18.96 18.24 -10.40
C GLY A 1157 -19.31 18.36 -8.92
N ARG A 1158 -18.88 17.36 -8.13
CA ARG A 1158 -19.06 17.33 -6.67
C ARG A 1158 -18.25 18.45 -6.02
N ALA A 1159 -18.93 19.41 -5.38
CA ALA A 1159 -18.32 20.57 -4.72
C ALA A 1159 -17.90 20.28 -3.27
N GLY A 1160 -18.51 19.27 -2.64
CA GLY A 1160 -18.31 18.92 -1.24
C GLY A 1160 -19.53 18.20 -0.68
N TRP A 1161 -19.64 18.15 0.65
CA TRP A 1161 -20.79 17.57 1.34
C TRP A 1161 -21.00 18.20 2.72
N LEU A 1162 -22.23 18.13 3.24
CA LEU A 1162 -22.51 18.28 4.67
C LEU A 1162 -22.48 16.90 5.30
N GLU A 1163 -21.70 16.66 6.33
CA GLU A 1163 -21.72 15.37 7.04
C GLU A 1163 -22.32 15.54 8.42
N LEU A 1164 -23.23 14.64 8.80
CA LEU A 1164 -23.59 14.45 10.21
C LEU A 1164 -22.28 14.40 10.99
N THR A 1165 -21.36 13.62 10.44
CA THR A 1165 -20.15 13.23 11.10
C THR A 1165 -19.11 12.58 10.16
N PRO A 1166 -17.79 12.72 10.40
CA PRO A 1166 -16.74 12.23 9.49
C PRO A 1166 -16.73 10.71 9.33
N GLY A 1167 -16.17 10.25 8.21
CA GLY A 1167 -15.79 8.87 7.93
C GLY A 1167 -16.35 8.29 6.62
N ILE A 1168 -17.39 8.90 6.04
CA ILE A 1168 -17.95 8.46 4.74
C ILE A 1168 -17.28 9.20 3.58
N GLY A 1169 -17.10 10.52 3.66
CA GLY A 1169 -16.62 11.31 2.52
C GLY A 1169 -15.11 11.24 2.27
N GLN A 1170 -14.35 10.71 3.24
CA GLN A 1170 -12.89 10.65 3.25
C GLN A 1170 -12.37 9.40 2.52
N THR A 1171 -11.16 9.51 1.97
CA THR A 1171 -10.40 8.37 1.42
C THR A 1171 -9.10 8.25 2.20
N PRO A 1172 -8.92 7.18 2.99
CA PRO A 1172 -9.84 6.06 3.19
C PRO A 1172 -11.05 6.42 4.09
N LYS A 1173 -12.07 5.56 4.04
CA LYS A 1173 -13.27 5.63 4.90
C LYS A 1173 -12.88 5.35 6.36
N LEU A 1174 -13.63 5.89 7.33
CA LEU A 1174 -13.30 5.79 8.77
C LEU A 1174 -14.55 5.51 9.62
N PRO A 1175 -15.10 4.28 9.62
CA PRO A 1175 -16.30 3.91 10.38
C PRO A 1175 -16.17 4.12 11.89
N GLY A 1176 -14.96 4.04 12.46
CA GLY A 1176 -14.74 4.34 13.88
C GLY A 1176 -15.05 5.78 14.29
N ASN A 1177 -15.18 6.69 13.31
CA ASN A 1177 -15.64 8.05 13.54
C ASN A 1177 -17.17 8.17 13.45
N PHE A 1178 -17.95 7.10 13.34
CA PHE A 1178 -19.42 7.14 13.33
C PHE A 1178 -20.02 7.35 14.75
N ILE A 1179 -21.31 7.73 14.85
CA ILE A 1179 -21.94 8.20 16.11
C ILE A 1179 -22.84 7.08 16.52
N ASP A 1180 -22.87 6.77 17.80
CA ASP A 1180 -23.80 5.78 18.28
C ASP A 1180 -25.24 6.27 18.02
N LEU A 1181 -26.06 5.36 17.53
CA LEU A 1181 -27.49 5.45 17.32
C LEU A 1181 -28.12 4.34 18.16
N ILE A 1182 -28.99 4.71 19.10
CA ILE A 1182 -29.68 3.79 20.02
C ILE A 1182 -31.19 3.88 19.80
N LEU A 1183 -31.85 2.72 19.73
CA LEU A 1183 -33.29 2.63 19.64
C LEU A 1183 -33.94 2.75 21.03
N LEU A 1184 -34.94 3.61 21.15
CA LEU A 1184 -35.72 3.78 22.37
C LEU A 1184 -37.01 2.96 22.33
N PRO A 1185 -37.55 2.54 23.50
CA PRO A 1185 -38.90 2.00 23.55
C PRO A 1185 -39.94 3.04 23.11
N GLU A 1186 -41.15 2.59 22.82
CA GLU A 1186 -42.29 3.46 22.55
C GLU A 1186 -42.51 4.40 23.75
N THR A 1187 -42.45 5.70 23.49
CA THR A 1187 -42.85 6.71 24.46
C THR A 1187 -44.36 6.61 24.64
N LYS A 1188 -44.82 6.12 25.79
CA LYS A 1188 -46.19 6.40 26.23
C LYS A 1188 -46.30 7.91 26.40
N ASP A 1189 -47.08 8.56 25.54
CA ASP A 1189 -47.42 9.98 25.71
C ASP A 1189 -47.81 10.21 27.18
N ARG A 1190 -47.09 11.13 27.82
CA ARG A 1190 -47.41 11.64 29.15
C ARG A 1190 -48.00 13.01 29.02
#